data_AF-A0A5S4YAD7-F1
#
_entry.id   AF-A0A5S4YAD7-F1
#
_cell.length_a   1.000
_cell.length_b   1.000
_cell.length_c   1.000
_cell.angle_alpha   90.00
_cell.angle_beta   90.00
_cell.angle_gamma   90.00
#
_symmetry.space_group_name_H-M   'P 1'
#
loop_
_entity.id
_entity.type
_entity.pdbx_description
1 polymer ?
#
loop_
_entity_poly.entity_id
_entity_poly.type
_entity_poly.pdbx_seq_one_letter_code
_entity_poly.pdbx_strand_id
1 'polypeptide(L)'
;MTENPDPLDDLPKRDPNHVTEEKAETAFQGRLTESGRFILQRADRKDYGTDCEIEVVEQEQATNVRVHVQLKGTVRPLNADGSLSIEVSRANLNYLLMHPHSFYAAYHIPTASLRICLAETVLHQYEHAGKNWTQQQSLTVNFTEDLTVERLDRLAELARSAARAARDRWVEQTRAAPGDLAGLLRRAVPDVHVPDDPAMARELLKHLYNQNADDVISVAFDRFAAVFSADNEAMGLAYMAEVNLGMAGLSRSPARIEDAVAHFRDQLDLGRYERGSVHYTIGNALSALGREEDAKAAYEAALADPAFANAPDLASQGRKNLGTSFERLGDEKRAVEHYGEASRLSPHLPEAHNALAQFYLRQGEWKDALAHLDQAVFTDTTRAKAAGVAGWRANVLFNMGEGSAAFREINGLLVQADCEPWIWPFFARLVASFGRTTTENARQALGFWHRYVGAHPESSGGRRELLLATLYLRTEGQDVGRTYAGFRDEFDRQIEHVEDIDEAAFLWDRLGHWAQDEADWAEAERCFRKAYDLAGGHYGYCLGTALNFLGRFEESLPFLREQAESIQPDAMSWFQLGAAYGDLGQSALAIKAYEKALALDPDYDLAMFNLGGVYWNSGEKIEAFGIWKAAIGRFPDHELAAKLQRDMPVFFSPGSIR
;
A
#
# COMPACT_ATOMS: atom_id res chain seq x y z
N MET A 1 -14.61 59.53 83.12
CA MET A 1 -13.38 58.70 83.20
C MET A 1 -13.79 57.47 83.99
N THR A 2 -13.89 56.27 83.43
CA THR A 2 -13.17 55.64 82.31
C THR A 2 -14.07 54.49 81.82
N GLU A 3 -14.46 54.57 80.56
CA GLU A 3 -14.09 53.61 79.49
C GLU A 3 -14.93 52.32 79.53
N ASN A 4 -16.02 52.37 78.74
CA ASN A 4 -16.68 51.20 78.19
C ASN A 4 -15.68 50.42 77.33
N PRO A 5 -15.53 49.09 77.52
CA PRO A 5 -14.85 48.27 76.52
C PRO A 5 -15.70 48.29 75.23
N ASP A 6 -15.08 48.65 74.13
CA ASP A 6 -15.68 48.62 72.80
C ASP A 6 -16.06 47.17 72.46
N PRO A 7 -17.34 46.85 72.19
CA PRO A 7 -17.78 45.48 71.89
C PRO A 7 -17.17 44.91 70.59
N LEU A 8 -16.42 45.72 69.83
CA LEU A 8 -15.76 45.36 68.59
C LEU A 8 -14.40 44.65 68.78
N ASP A 9 -13.82 44.66 69.99
CA ASP A 9 -12.51 44.03 70.27
C ASP A 9 -12.57 42.50 70.42
N ASP A 10 -13.79 41.93 70.45
CA ASP A 10 -14.09 40.49 70.55
C ASP A 10 -14.45 39.86 69.19
N LEU A 11 -14.22 40.58 68.09
CA LEU A 11 -14.32 40.02 66.74
C LEU A 11 -13.14 39.06 66.48
N PRO A 12 -13.36 37.90 65.83
CA PRO A 12 -12.28 36.97 65.51
C PRO A 12 -11.19 37.69 64.69
N LYS A 13 -10.02 37.86 65.29
CA LYS A 13 -8.83 38.36 64.59
C LYS A 13 -8.52 37.36 63.47
N ARG A 14 -8.39 37.85 62.23
CA ARG A 14 -8.06 36.99 61.06
C ARG A 14 -6.85 36.13 61.39
N ASP A 15 -7.00 34.82 61.20
CA ASP A 15 -5.94 33.82 61.42
C ASP A 15 -4.64 34.25 60.70
N PRO A 16 -3.44 34.15 61.31
CA PRO A 16 -2.16 34.45 60.66
C PRO A 16 -1.95 33.73 59.32
N ASN A 17 -2.55 32.56 59.14
CA ASN A 17 -2.54 31.82 57.87
C ASN A 17 -3.33 32.58 56.79
N HIS A 18 -4.44 33.23 57.14
CA HIS A 18 -5.25 34.00 56.20
C HIS A 18 -4.48 35.20 55.61
N VAL A 19 -3.63 35.86 56.42
CA VAL A 19 -2.78 36.97 55.97
C VAL A 19 -1.65 36.48 55.07
N THR A 20 -1.13 35.29 55.37
CA THR A 20 -0.05 34.64 54.60
C THR A 20 -0.54 34.23 53.21
N GLU A 21 -1.72 33.64 53.11
CA GLU A 21 -2.35 33.26 51.84
C GLU A 21 -2.78 34.48 51.01
N GLU A 22 -3.31 35.53 51.64
CA GLU A 22 -3.68 36.78 50.94
C GLU A 22 -2.48 37.45 50.25
N LYS A 23 -1.30 37.42 50.91
CA LYS A 23 -0.05 37.89 50.29
C LYS A 23 0.41 36.98 49.15
N ALA A 24 0.27 35.66 49.31
CA ALA A 24 0.62 34.70 48.26
C ALA A 24 -0.23 34.89 47.01
N GLU A 25 -1.55 35.01 47.16
CA GLU A 25 -2.49 35.28 46.07
C GLU A 25 -2.17 36.59 45.35
N THR A 26 -1.93 37.67 46.11
CA THR A 26 -1.58 38.98 45.53
C THR A 26 -0.29 38.92 44.73
N ALA A 27 0.75 38.27 45.27
CA ALA A 27 2.02 38.11 44.57
C ALA A 27 1.85 37.26 43.30
N PHE A 28 1.10 36.16 43.39
CA PHE A 28 0.87 35.26 42.28
C PHE A 28 0.07 35.95 41.16
N GLN A 29 -1.02 36.64 41.49
CA GLN A 29 -1.81 37.41 40.53
C GLN A 29 -0.96 38.52 39.87
N GLY A 30 -0.10 39.19 40.63
CA GLY A 30 0.86 40.15 40.09
C GLY A 30 1.79 39.51 39.05
N ARG A 31 2.35 38.32 39.34
CA ARG A 31 3.22 37.58 38.42
C ARG A 31 2.50 37.12 37.14
N LEU A 32 1.23 36.70 37.24
CA LEU A 32 0.41 36.36 36.06
C LEU A 32 0.13 37.60 35.20
N THR A 33 -0.16 38.73 35.83
CA THR A 33 -0.40 40.00 35.13
C THR A 33 0.86 40.49 34.41
N GLU A 34 2.02 40.34 35.04
CA GLU A 34 3.32 40.70 34.47
C GLU A 34 3.67 39.86 33.23
N SER A 35 3.33 38.57 33.21
CA SER A 35 3.53 37.75 32.01
C SER A 35 2.52 38.07 30.91
N GLY A 36 1.29 38.44 31.27
CA GLY A 36 0.21 38.66 30.32
C GLY A 36 -0.24 37.38 29.58
N ARG A 37 0.27 36.22 29.98
CA ARG A 37 -0.02 34.91 29.34
C ARG A 37 -1.12 34.12 30.03
N PHE A 38 -1.49 34.52 31.25
CA PHE A 38 -2.51 33.86 32.04
C PHE A 38 -3.42 34.86 32.74
N ILE A 39 -4.68 34.49 32.89
CA ILE A 39 -5.63 35.17 33.78
C ILE A 39 -6.09 34.21 34.87
N LEU A 40 -6.31 34.74 36.07
CA LEU A 40 -6.87 33.98 37.19
C LEU A 40 -8.39 33.88 37.02
N GLN A 41 -8.91 32.66 36.84
CA GLN A 41 -10.35 32.40 36.68
C GLN A 41 -11.04 32.13 38.02
N ARG A 42 -10.38 31.35 38.87
CA ARG A 42 -10.91 30.98 40.18
C ARG A 42 -9.77 30.86 41.17
N ALA A 43 -10.01 31.31 42.39
CA ALA A 43 -9.18 31.05 43.55
C ALA A 43 -10.09 30.61 44.69
N ASP A 44 -9.86 29.41 45.22
CA ASP A 44 -10.63 28.82 46.31
C ASP A 44 -9.70 28.58 47.50
N ARG A 45 -9.79 29.45 48.49
CA ARG A 45 -8.91 29.43 49.66
C ARG A 45 -9.37 28.35 50.65
N LYS A 46 -8.44 27.48 51.03
CA LYS A 46 -8.66 26.39 51.97
C LYS A 46 -7.65 26.46 53.12
N ASP A 47 -7.89 25.68 54.18
CA ASP A 47 -7.02 25.66 55.37
C ASP A 47 -5.57 25.21 55.08
N TYR A 48 -5.32 24.61 53.92
CA TYR A 48 -4.02 24.07 53.52
C TYR A 48 -3.34 24.80 52.36
N GLY A 49 -3.92 25.92 51.90
CA GLY A 49 -3.46 26.69 50.75
C GLY A 49 -4.63 27.12 49.85
N THR A 50 -4.31 27.67 48.69
CA THR A 50 -5.29 28.21 47.73
C THR A 50 -5.27 27.41 46.43
N ASP A 51 -6.43 26.88 46.04
CA ASP A 51 -6.60 26.17 44.78
C ASP A 51 -6.93 27.21 43.70
N CYS A 52 -6.02 27.40 42.75
CA CYS A 52 -6.16 28.37 41.68
C CYS A 52 -6.41 27.67 40.34
N GLU A 53 -7.33 28.22 39.55
CA GLU A 53 -7.49 27.91 38.13
C GLU A 53 -7.02 29.12 37.33
N ILE A 54 -5.99 28.94 36.51
CA ILE A 54 -5.50 29.97 35.59
C ILE A 54 -5.80 29.55 34.15
N GLU A 55 -6.10 30.52 33.29
CA GLU A 55 -6.43 30.27 31.89
C GLU A 55 -5.45 31.00 30.97
N VAL A 56 -4.97 30.29 29.94
CA VAL A 56 -4.03 30.82 28.95
C VAL A 56 -4.70 31.91 28.11
N VAL A 57 -3.98 33.01 27.90
CA VAL A 57 -4.37 34.14 27.04
C VAL A 57 -3.51 34.15 25.77
N GLU A 58 -4.16 34.35 24.63
CA GLU A 58 -3.53 34.52 23.32
C GLU A 58 -4.15 35.74 22.63
N GLN A 59 -3.31 36.67 22.15
CA GLN A 59 -3.77 37.90 21.48
C GLN A 59 -4.84 38.67 22.30
N GLU A 60 -4.60 38.79 23.62
CA GLU A 60 -5.51 39.42 24.58
C GLU A 60 -6.88 38.72 24.75
N GLN A 61 -7.05 37.49 24.24
CA GLN A 61 -8.25 36.68 24.39
C GLN A 61 -8.00 35.39 25.17
N ALA A 62 -8.96 35.01 26.00
CA ALA A 62 -8.91 33.77 26.77
C ALA A 62 -9.20 32.54 25.88
N THR A 63 -8.45 31.45 26.07
CA THR A 63 -8.38 30.31 25.12
C THR A 63 -9.15 29.05 25.57
N ASN A 64 -9.80 29.07 26.73
CA ASN A 64 -10.35 27.93 27.47
C ASN A 64 -9.33 26.85 27.88
N VAL A 65 -8.02 27.08 27.68
CA VAL A 65 -6.96 26.19 28.14
C VAL A 65 -6.63 26.53 29.59
N ARG A 66 -7.00 25.64 30.52
CA ARG A 66 -6.81 25.85 31.96
C ARG A 66 -5.62 25.06 32.51
N VAL A 67 -4.89 25.70 33.41
CA VAL A 67 -3.82 25.10 34.21
C VAL A 67 -4.22 25.26 35.69
N HIS A 68 -4.02 24.21 36.47
CA HIS A 68 -4.39 24.20 37.87
C HIS A 68 -3.16 24.44 38.74
N VAL A 69 -3.31 25.25 39.78
CA VAL A 69 -2.19 25.65 40.63
C VAL A 69 -2.58 25.48 42.09
N GLN A 70 -1.76 24.73 42.84
CA GLN A 70 -1.84 24.73 44.29
C GLN A 70 -0.90 25.80 44.83
N LEU A 71 -1.45 26.94 45.24
CA LEU A 71 -0.70 28.06 45.79
C LEU A 71 -0.62 27.93 47.32
N LYS A 72 0.54 28.26 47.88
CA LYS A 72 0.73 28.29 49.34
C LYS A 72 1.66 29.41 49.77
N GLY A 73 1.24 30.19 50.77
CA GLY A 73 2.11 31.15 51.44
C GLY A 73 2.93 30.45 52.54
N THR A 74 4.17 30.88 52.76
CA THR A 74 4.99 30.35 53.86
C THR A 74 5.95 31.38 54.45
N VAL A 75 6.17 31.25 55.75
CA VAL A 75 7.19 31.97 56.53
C VAL A 75 8.34 31.06 56.99
N ARG A 76 8.30 29.77 56.61
CA ARG A 76 9.35 28.80 56.96
C ARG A 76 10.69 29.22 56.33
N PRO A 77 11.82 29.06 57.03
CA PRO A 77 13.12 29.37 56.46
C PRO A 77 13.44 28.46 55.28
N LEU A 78 14.26 28.95 54.35
CA LEU A 78 14.84 28.15 53.27
C LEU A 78 15.78 27.08 53.84
N ASN A 79 15.93 25.98 53.09
CA ASN A 79 16.91 24.95 53.35
C ASN A 79 18.35 25.46 53.14
N ALA A 80 19.35 24.73 53.60
CA ALA A 80 20.76 25.13 53.50
C ALA A 80 21.26 25.28 52.04
N ASP A 81 20.63 24.56 51.10
CA ASP A 81 20.88 24.64 49.66
C ASP A 81 20.06 25.76 48.97
N GLY A 82 19.31 26.55 49.74
CA GLY A 82 18.45 27.62 49.24
C GLY A 82 17.09 27.14 48.72
N SER A 83 16.79 25.84 48.73
CA SER A 83 15.48 25.29 48.36
C SER A 83 14.42 25.54 49.43
N LEU A 84 13.14 25.37 49.08
CA LEU A 84 12.01 25.49 50.00
C LEU A 84 11.23 24.19 50.04
N SER A 85 10.97 23.65 51.23
CA SER A 85 10.19 22.41 51.39
C SER A 85 8.84 22.70 52.06
N ILE A 86 7.75 22.32 51.40
CA ILE A 86 6.39 22.49 51.92
C ILE A 86 5.66 21.15 51.92
N GLU A 87 5.00 20.85 53.03
CA GLU A 87 4.12 19.71 53.15
C GLU A 87 2.74 20.02 52.54
N VAL A 88 2.28 19.13 51.65
CA VAL A 88 1.01 19.22 50.94
C VAL A 88 0.24 17.90 51.09
N SER A 89 -1.07 17.94 50.90
CA SER A 89 -1.89 16.71 50.88
C SER A 89 -1.60 15.89 49.62
N ARG A 90 -1.55 14.55 49.75
CA ARG A 90 -1.50 13.65 48.58
C ARG A 90 -2.66 13.92 47.60
N ALA A 91 -3.82 14.31 48.13
CA ALA A 91 -4.99 14.63 47.30
C ALA A 91 -4.73 15.78 46.31
N ASN A 92 -3.88 16.74 46.68
CA ASN A 92 -3.53 17.87 45.81
C ASN A 92 -2.65 17.40 44.65
N LEU A 93 -1.72 16.47 44.90
CA LEU A 93 -0.91 15.88 43.82
C LEU A 93 -1.79 15.10 42.84
N ASN A 94 -2.70 14.27 43.36
CA ASN A 94 -3.69 13.57 42.53
C ASN A 94 -4.48 14.54 41.66
N TYR A 95 -4.99 15.62 42.25
CA TYR A 95 -5.76 16.62 41.53
C TYR A 95 -4.94 17.27 40.41
N LEU A 96 -3.74 17.77 40.72
CA LEU A 96 -2.89 18.41 39.72
C LEU A 96 -2.45 17.44 38.61
N LEU A 97 -2.17 16.17 38.92
CA LEU A 97 -1.78 15.17 37.91
C LEU A 97 -2.91 14.83 36.92
N MET A 98 -4.18 15.09 37.27
CA MET A 98 -5.31 14.94 36.33
C MET A 98 -5.39 16.07 35.30
N HIS A 99 -4.62 17.15 35.50
CA HIS A 99 -4.65 18.34 34.68
C HIS A 99 -3.23 18.64 34.15
N PRO A 100 -2.95 18.40 32.85
CA PRO A 100 -1.61 18.57 32.29
C PRO A 100 -0.99 19.95 32.56
N HIS A 101 0.32 19.98 32.77
CA HIS A 101 1.11 21.20 33.05
C HIS A 101 0.75 21.94 34.34
N SER A 102 -0.06 21.34 35.21
CA SER A 102 -0.42 21.89 36.52
C SER A 102 0.72 21.80 37.53
N PHE A 103 0.76 22.74 38.46
CA PHE A 103 1.94 22.93 39.31
C PHE A 103 1.63 23.44 40.71
N TYR A 104 2.60 23.28 41.59
CA TYR A 104 2.62 23.92 42.89
C TYR A 104 3.30 25.28 42.79
N ALA A 105 2.72 26.29 43.43
CA ALA A 105 3.33 27.60 43.60
C ALA A 105 3.50 27.90 45.09
N ALA A 106 4.63 28.48 45.47
CA ALA A 106 4.91 28.84 46.85
C ALA A 106 5.39 30.28 46.95
N TYR A 107 4.71 31.11 47.75
CA TYR A 107 5.18 32.45 48.07
C TYR A 107 5.95 32.44 49.39
N HIS A 108 7.26 32.66 49.31
CA HIS A 108 8.13 32.76 50.47
C HIS A 108 8.17 34.22 50.95
N ILE A 109 7.43 34.51 52.01
CA ILE A 109 7.26 35.87 52.54
C ILE A 109 8.59 36.54 52.90
N PRO A 110 9.56 35.88 53.57
CA PRO A 110 10.80 36.54 53.98
C PRO A 110 11.65 37.08 52.82
N THR A 111 11.62 36.43 51.65
CA THR A 111 12.38 36.87 50.45
C THR A 111 11.50 37.53 49.40
N ALA A 112 10.20 37.62 49.64
CA ALA A 112 9.20 38.07 48.67
C ALA A 112 9.30 37.36 47.30
N SER A 113 9.70 36.08 47.29
CA SER A 113 9.86 35.31 46.05
C SER A 113 8.73 34.29 45.84
N LEU A 114 8.32 34.14 44.59
CA LEU A 114 7.42 33.07 44.15
C LEU A 114 8.25 31.94 43.57
N ARG A 115 7.94 30.72 43.99
CA ARG A 115 8.59 29.50 43.54
C ARG A 115 7.61 28.54 42.90
N ILE A 116 8.13 27.66 42.05
CA ILE A 116 7.34 26.68 41.31
C ILE A 116 7.93 25.27 41.46
N CYS A 117 7.05 24.28 41.47
CA CYS A 117 7.40 22.87 41.29
C CYS A 117 6.27 22.21 40.50
N LEU A 118 6.56 21.61 39.34
CA LEU A 118 5.54 20.91 38.56
C LEU A 118 5.03 19.68 39.33
N ALA A 119 3.75 19.35 39.16
CA ALA A 119 3.17 18.17 39.80
C ALA A 119 3.92 16.87 39.40
N GLU A 120 4.33 16.78 38.14
CA GLU A 120 5.08 15.65 37.61
C GLU A 120 6.50 15.54 38.18
N THR A 121 7.17 16.67 38.43
CA THR A 121 8.48 16.66 39.11
C THR A 121 8.35 16.06 40.52
N VAL A 122 7.28 16.36 41.24
CA VAL A 122 7.01 15.77 42.55
C VAL A 122 6.81 14.26 42.43
N LEU A 123 6.03 13.80 41.45
CA LEU A 123 5.83 12.38 41.18
C LEU A 123 7.17 11.67 40.93
N HIS A 124 7.99 12.18 40.01
CA HIS A 124 9.29 11.59 39.66
C HIS A 124 10.27 11.58 40.82
N GLN A 125 10.31 12.63 41.66
CA GLN A 125 11.15 12.65 42.86
C GLN A 125 10.82 11.49 43.81
N TYR A 126 9.53 11.16 43.97
CA TYR A 126 9.09 10.05 44.81
C TYR A 126 9.36 8.68 44.17
N GLU A 127 9.17 8.55 42.86
CA GLU A 127 9.50 7.34 42.10
C GLU A 127 11.01 7.03 42.19
N HIS A 128 11.87 8.03 41.95
CA HIS A 128 13.32 7.88 42.07
C HIS A 128 13.79 7.56 43.49
N ALA A 129 13.09 8.10 44.50
CA ALA A 129 13.38 7.78 45.91
C ALA A 129 12.90 6.37 46.32
N GLY A 130 12.28 5.61 45.42
CA GLY A 130 11.69 4.29 45.71
C GLY A 130 10.51 4.37 46.69
N LYS A 131 9.92 5.56 46.87
CA LYS A 131 8.85 5.80 47.82
C LYS A 131 7.51 5.68 47.12
N ASN A 132 6.63 4.82 47.64
CA ASN A 132 5.27 4.75 47.14
C ASN A 132 4.44 5.94 47.65
N TRP A 133 4.35 6.99 46.83
CA TRP A 133 3.61 8.21 47.15
C TRP A 133 2.11 7.94 47.36
N THR A 134 1.55 6.90 46.72
CA THR A 134 0.12 6.54 46.85
C THR A 134 -0.23 6.07 48.26
N GLN A 135 0.74 5.62 49.06
CA GLN A 135 0.51 5.15 50.43
C GLN A 135 0.63 6.26 51.49
N GLN A 136 0.98 7.49 51.09
CA GLN A 136 1.23 8.60 52.01
C GLN A 136 0.00 9.50 52.16
N GLN A 137 -0.22 10.06 53.35
CA GLN A 137 -1.29 11.06 53.55
C GLN A 137 -0.82 12.46 53.13
N SER A 138 0.43 12.79 53.42
CA SER A 138 1.08 14.04 53.03
C SER A 138 2.35 13.78 52.22
N LEU A 139 2.73 14.76 51.40
CA LEU A 139 3.90 14.76 50.54
C LEU A 139 4.71 16.03 50.79
N THR A 140 6.04 15.94 50.67
CA THR A 140 6.92 17.10 50.72
C THR A 140 7.24 17.54 49.30
N VAL A 141 6.82 18.76 48.95
CA VAL A 141 7.18 19.40 47.68
C VAL A 141 8.42 20.26 47.92
N ASN A 142 9.46 20.02 47.10
CA ASN A 142 10.71 20.77 47.15
C ASN A 142 10.75 21.76 45.98
N PHE A 143 10.79 23.05 46.30
CA PHE A 143 10.85 24.16 45.37
C PHE A 143 12.30 24.65 45.26
N THR A 144 12.95 24.30 44.16
CA THR A 144 14.33 24.67 43.85
C THR A 144 14.41 25.89 42.92
N GLU A 145 13.30 26.29 42.31
CA GLU A 145 13.28 27.27 41.23
C GLU A 145 12.25 28.38 41.48
N ASP A 146 12.55 29.58 40.98
CA ASP A 146 11.65 30.72 41.02
C ASP A 146 10.64 30.68 39.85
N LEU A 147 9.43 31.19 40.09
CA LEU A 147 8.41 31.36 39.06
C LEU A 147 8.64 32.67 38.30
N THR A 148 9.35 32.58 37.17
CA THR A 148 9.66 33.72 36.30
C THR A 148 8.59 33.94 35.23
N VAL A 149 8.58 35.13 34.61
CA VAL A 149 7.73 35.44 33.43
C VAL A 149 8.02 34.48 32.29
N GLU A 150 9.29 34.30 31.94
CA GLU A 150 9.74 33.40 30.88
C GLU A 150 9.22 31.95 31.08
N ARG A 151 9.15 31.49 32.34
CA ARG A 151 8.62 30.16 32.64
C ARG A 151 7.11 30.08 32.49
N LEU A 152 6.37 31.13 32.87
CA LEU A 152 4.94 31.22 32.58
C LEU A 152 4.69 31.25 31.07
N ASP A 153 5.52 31.95 30.29
CA ASP A 153 5.40 32.01 28.84
C ASP A 153 5.55 30.61 28.22
N ARG A 154 6.58 29.85 28.65
CA ARG A 154 6.77 28.44 28.25
C ARG A 154 5.60 27.54 28.64
N LEU A 155 5.13 27.63 29.89
CA LEU A 155 4.02 26.80 30.37
C LEU A 155 2.71 27.09 29.62
N ALA A 156 2.43 28.35 29.31
CA ALA A 156 1.28 28.74 28.50
C ALA A 156 1.35 28.12 27.11
N GLU A 157 2.52 28.15 26.48
CA GLU A 157 2.73 27.60 25.14
C GLU A 157 2.62 26.07 25.12
N LEU A 158 3.23 25.39 26.10
CA LEU A 158 3.12 23.94 26.30
C LEU A 158 1.66 23.51 26.49
N ALA A 159 0.95 24.14 27.43
CA ALA A 159 -0.44 23.83 27.71
C ALA A 159 -1.35 24.04 26.49
N ARG A 160 -1.11 25.11 25.74
CA ARG A 160 -1.86 25.42 24.52
C ARG A 160 -1.60 24.41 23.42
N SER A 161 -0.34 24.05 23.19
CA SER A 161 0.03 23.04 22.19
C SER A 161 -0.57 21.67 22.53
N ALA A 162 -0.48 21.24 23.80
CA ALA A 162 -1.10 20.00 24.28
C ALA A 162 -2.63 20.01 24.12
N ALA A 163 -3.30 21.12 24.45
CA ALA A 163 -4.74 21.26 24.29
C ALA A 163 -5.18 21.21 22.81
N ARG A 164 -4.42 21.84 21.90
CA ARG A 164 -4.65 21.78 20.46
C ARG A 164 -4.50 20.34 19.94
N ALA A 165 -3.43 19.65 20.33
CA ALA A 165 -3.20 18.25 19.95
C ALA A 165 -4.32 17.32 20.46
N ALA A 166 -4.77 17.50 21.70
CA ALA A 166 -5.89 16.73 22.25
C ALA A 166 -7.21 16.98 21.50
N ARG A 167 -7.51 18.24 21.18
CA ARG A 167 -8.67 18.62 20.36
C ARG A 167 -8.61 17.98 18.98
N ASP A 168 -7.48 18.07 18.30
CA ASP A 168 -7.35 17.57 16.92
C ASP A 168 -7.52 16.06 16.86
N ARG A 169 -6.94 15.32 17.82
CA ARG A 169 -7.19 13.86 17.98
C ARG A 169 -8.66 13.56 18.21
N TRP A 170 -9.35 14.33 19.07
CA TRP A 170 -10.77 14.13 19.33
C TRP A 170 -11.64 14.39 18.09
N VAL A 171 -11.33 15.43 17.32
CA VAL A 171 -12.02 15.74 16.04
C VAL A 171 -11.81 14.61 15.03
N GLU A 172 -10.59 14.10 14.91
CA GLU A 172 -10.26 13.00 14.00
C GLU A 172 -11.04 11.73 14.36
N GLN A 173 -11.04 11.35 15.65
CA GLN A 173 -11.79 10.20 16.16
C GLN A 173 -13.30 10.34 15.95
N THR A 174 -13.85 11.54 16.15
CA THR A 174 -15.30 11.78 16.04
C THR A 174 -15.78 11.78 14.58
N ARG A 175 -14.91 12.15 13.63
CA ARG A 175 -15.23 12.17 12.19
C ARG A 175 -15.02 10.83 11.49
N ALA A 176 -14.29 9.89 12.12
CA ALA A 176 -14.02 8.58 11.53
C ALA A 176 -15.28 7.71 11.46
N ALA A 177 -15.47 7.00 10.35
CA ALA A 177 -16.54 6.00 10.25
C ALA A 177 -16.26 4.83 11.24
N PRO A 178 -17.30 4.15 11.77
CA PRO A 178 -17.11 3.08 12.76
C PRO A 178 -16.16 1.95 12.29
N GLY A 179 -16.14 1.63 10.99
CA GLY A 179 -15.24 0.64 10.40
C GLY A 179 -13.77 1.06 10.38
N ASP A 180 -13.49 2.36 10.38
CA ASP A 180 -12.14 2.92 10.27
C ASP A 180 -11.48 3.18 11.63
N LEU A 181 -12.27 3.17 12.70
CA LEU A 181 -11.81 3.50 14.06
C LEU A 181 -10.67 2.58 14.52
N ALA A 182 -10.75 1.28 14.23
CA ALA A 182 -9.67 0.33 14.55
C ALA A 182 -8.37 0.65 13.79
N GLY A 183 -8.49 1.08 12.52
CA GLY A 183 -7.35 1.52 11.73
C GLY A 183 -6.75 2.83 12.21
N LEU A 184 -7.58 3.74 12.73
CA LEU A 184 -7.16 5.01 13.31
C LEU A 184 -6.42 4.78 14.65
N LEU A 185 -6.97 3.94 15.53
CA LEU A 185 -6.33 3.58 16.80
C LEU A 185 -4.98 2.88 16.60
N ARG A 186 -4.86 2.02 15.56
CA ARG A 186 -3.58 1.39 15.20
C ARG A 186 -2.53 2.38 14.69
N ARG A 187 -2.95 3.50 14.11
CA ARG A 187 -2.08 4.56 13.56
C ARG A 187 -1.89 5.73 14.54
N ALA A 188 -2.50 5.65 15.72
CA ALA A 188 -2.42 6.72 16.70
C ALA A 188 -0.99 6.81 17.24
N VAL A 189 -0.38 7.99 17.04
CA VAL A 189 0.95 8.29 17.57
C VAL A 189 0.83 8.53 19.08
N PRO A 190 1.65 7.88 19.92
CA PRO A 190 1.67 8.11 21.35
C PRO A 190 1.88 9.59 21.67
N ASP A 191 1.07 10.14 22.58
CA ASP A 191 1.29 11.50 23.06
C ASP A 191 2.37 11.49 24.14
N VAL A 192 3.43 12.27 23.93
CA VAL A 192 4.55 12.34 24.86
C VAL A 192 4.52 13.65 25.62
N HIS A 193 4.61 13.58 26.95
CA HIS A 193 4.84 14.77 27.76
C HIS A 193 6.26 15.31 27.51
N VAL A 194 6.36 16.59 27.12
CA VAL A 194 7.65 17.27 26.97
C VAL A 194 7.90 18.10 28.24
N PRO A 195 8.96 17.78 29.02
CA PRO A 195 9.30 18.53 30.23
C PRO A 195 9.56 20.00 29.94
N ASP A 196 9.21 20.89 30.88
CA ASP A 196 9.54 22.33 30.76
C ASP A 196 11.03 22.62 31.01
N ASP A 197 11.75 21.70 31.67
CA ASP A 197 13.20 21.73 31.86
C ASP A 197 13.95 21.44 30.55
N PRO A 198 14.80 22.36 30.06
CA PRO A 198 15.51 22.18 28.80
C PRO A 198 16.49 20.99 28.79
N ALA A 199 17.09 20.61 29.93
CA ALA A 199 18.03 19.50 29.96
C ALA A 199 17.29 18.16 29.81
N MET A 200 16.19 17.98 30.54
CA MET A 200 15.33 16.80 30.45
C MET A 200 14.65 16.70 29.07
N ALA A 201 14.14 17.82 28.53
CA ALA A 201 13.57 17.84 27.19
C ALA A 201 14.60 17.42 26.12
N ARG A 202 15.87 17.79 26.29
CA ARG A 202 16.94 17.45 25.33
C ARG A 202 17.26 15.97 25.36
N GLU A 203 17.33 15.38 26.56
CA GLU A 203 17.55 13.94 26.71
C GLU A 203 16.35 13.14 26.19
N LEU A 204 15.12 13.61 26.41
CA LEU A 204 13.93 13.01 25.82
C LEU A 204 13.98 13.04 24.29
N LEU A 205 14.28 14.21 23.69
CA LEU A 205 14.36 14.34 22.23
C LEU A 205 15.42 13.41 21.63
N LYS A 206 16.61 13.33 22.25
CA LYS A 206 17.66 12.37 21.86
C LYS A 206 17.18 10.93 21.97
N HIS A 207 16.49 10.58 23.06
CA HIS A 207 15.99 9.23 23.28
C HIS A 207 14.98 8.82 22.21
N LEU A 208 14.01 9.69 21.91
CA LEU A 208 13.02 9.48 20.86
C LEU A 208 13.69 9.33 19.48
N TYR A 209 14.65 10.19 19.17
CA TYR A 209 15.33 10.15 17.87
C TYR A 209 16.13 8.86 17.69
N ASN A 210 16.85 8.42 18.73
CA ASN A 210 17.59 7.15 18.72
C ASN A 210 16.68 5.91 18.64
N GLN A 211 15.39 6.05 18.93
CA GLN A 211 14.38 5.01 18.77
C GLN A 211 13.65 5.09 17.42
N ASN A 212 14.07 5.99 16.52
CA ASN A 212 13.40 6.29 15.25
C ASN A 212 11.93 6.70 15.43
N ALA A 213 11.59 7.36 16.54
CA ALA A 213 10.24 7.82 16.85
C ALA A 213 9.94 9.19 16.20
N ASP A 214 10.23 9.31 14.90
CA ASP A 214 10.15 10.58 14.16
C ASP A 214 8.73 11.16 14.15
N ASP A 215 7.71 10.30 14.08
CA ASP A 215 6.30 10.66 14.14
C ASP A 215 5.90 11.26 15.50
N VAL A 216 6.39 10.67 16.59
CA VAL A 216 6.22 11.17 17.96
C VAL A 216 6.89 12.53 18.11
N ILE A 217 8.11 12.68 17.59
CA ILE A 217 8.84 13.95 17.62
C ILE A 217 8.09 15.02 16.83
N SER A 218 7.59 14.71 15.64
CA SER A 218 6.83 15.64 14.81
C SER A 218 5.54 16.11 15.49
N VAL A 219 4.82 15.21 16.16
CA VAL A 219 3.63 15.56 16.95
C VAL A 219 3.98 16.39 18.19
N ALA A 220 5.18 16.21 18.74
CA ALA A 220 5.69 16.98 19.87
C ALA A 220 6.52 18.23 19.46
N PHE A 221 6.66 18.51 18.17
CA PHE A 221 7.58 19.51 17.65
C PHE A 221 7.38 20.89 18.29
N ASP A 222 6.15 21.40 18.30
CA ASP A 222 5.85 22.74 18.84
C ASP A 222 6.09 22.81 20.36
N ARG A 223 5.98 21.67 21.06
CA ARG A 223 6.29 21.58 22.49
C ARG A 223 7.79 21.64 22.74
N PHE A 224 8.59 20.95 21.93
CA PHE A 224 10.05 21.11 21.97
C PHE A 224 10.47 22.54 21.60
N ALA A 225 9.84 23.13 20.58
CA ALA A 225 10.08 24.52 20.18
C ALA A 225 9.68 25.51 21.30
N ALA A 226 8.65 25.24 22.08
CA ALA A 226 8.28 26.06 23.23
C ALA A 226 9.35 26.06 24.33
N VAL A 227 10.06 24.94 24.52
CA VAL A 227 11.12 24.82 25.54
C VAL A 227 12.44 25.42 25.05
N PHE A 228 12.81 25.18 23.80
CA PHE A 228 14.11 25.57 23.27
C PHE A 228 14.13 26.89 22.51
N SER A 229 12.99 27.36 21.99
CA SER A 229 12.84 28.22 20.80
C SER A 229 13.20 27.50 19.50
N ALA A 230 12.54 27.88 18.39
CA ALA A 230 12.68 27.22 17.09
C ALA A 230 14.09 27.35 16.47
N ASP A 231 14.81 28.43 16.77
CA ASP A 231 16.15 28.70 16.23
C ASP A 231 17.27 28.03 17.05
N ASN A 232 16.92 27.40 18.17
CA ASN A 232 17.91 26.82 19.07
C ASN A 232 18.51 25.53 18.50
N GLU A 233 19.82 25.36 18.67
CA GLU A 233 20.58 24.17 18.26
C GLU A 233 19.95 22.84 18.72
N ALA A 234 19.33 22.82 19.90
CA ALA A 234 18.65 21.63 20.42
C ALA A 234 17.49 21.14 19.53
N MET A 235 16.91 22.01 18.70
CA MET A 235 15.86 21.66 17.74
C MET A 235 16.37 20.86 16.53
N GLY A 236 17.68 20.74 16.33
CA GLY A 236 18.26 20.01 15.19
C GLY A 236 17.71 18.59 15.02
N LEU A 237 17.56 17.82 16.10
CA LEU A 237 16.98 16.47 16.04
C LEU A 237 15.50 16.47 15.66
N ALA A 238 14.74 17.48 16.09
CA ALA A 238 13.33 17.62 15.71
C ALA A 238 13.18 17.96 14.23
N TYR A 239 14.04 18.83 13.70
CA TYR A 239 14.10 19.11 12.27
C TYR A 239 14.56 17.89 11.46
N MET A 240 15.54 17.11 11.93
CA MET A 240 15.94 15.86 11.27
C MET A 240 14.78 14.86 11.20
N ALA A 241 13.98 14.73 12.27
CA ALA A 241 12.79 13.89 12.25
C ALA A 241 11.76 14.33 11.19
N GLU A 242 11.53 15.64 11.05
CA GLU A 242 10.66 16.18 9.98
C GLU A 242 11.21 15.87 8.58
N VAL A 243 12.53 15.95 8.39
CA VAL A 243 13.21 15.57 7.14
C VAL A 243 13.08 14.08 6.86
N ASN A 244 13.26 13.21 7.86
CA ASN A 244 13.11 11.76 7.73
C ASN A 244 11.68 11.38 7.31
N LEU A 245 10.67 11.96 7.96
CA LEU A 245 9.26 11.80 7.59
C LEU A 245 8.99 12.30 6.17
N GLY A 246 9.58 13.42 5.78
CA GLY A 246 9.53 13.95 4.42
C GLY A 246 10.08 12.97 3.38
N MET A 247 11.27 12.43 3.62
CA MET A 247 11.90 11.42 2.75
C MET A 247 11.09 10.12 2.66
N ALA A 248 10.36 9.77 3.72
CA ALA A 248 9.44 8.64 3.75
C ALA A 248 8.07 8.93 3.08
N GLY A 249 7.80 10.17 2.66
CA GLY A 249 6.49 10.58 2.13
C GLY A 249 5.39 10.67 3.20
N LEU A 250 5.77 10.79 4.48
CA LEU A 250 4.89 10.80 5.64
C LEU A 250 4.83 12.17 6.34
N SER A 251 5.48 13.20 5.78
CA SER A 251 5.48 14.54 6.37
C SER A 251 4.07 15.12 6.46
N ARG A 252 3.78 15.74 7.60
CA ARG A 252 2.54 16.47 7.86
C ARG A 252 2.69 17.98 7.68
N SER A 253 3.93 18.46 7.53
CA SER A 253 4.23 19.90 7.45
C SER A 253 5.45 20.16 6.56
N PRO A 254 5.25 20.42 5.26
CA PRO A 254 6.33 20.87 4.38
C PRO A 254 7.00 22.15 4.87
N ALA A 255 6.26 23.02 5.57
CA ALA A 255 6.81 24.25 6.16
C ALA A 255 7.91 23.96 7.18
N ARG A 256 7.76 22.94 8.04
CA ARG A 256 8.81 22.56 8.99
C ARG A 256 10.06 22.00 8.31
N ILE A 257 9.93 21.41 7.13
CA ILE A 257 11.07 20.96 6.33
C ILE A 257 11.79 22.16 5.69
N GLU A 258 11.07 23.19 5.23
CA GLU A 258 11.69 24.45 4.79
C GLU A 258 12.40 25.16 5.96
N ASP A 259 11.79 25.19 7.15
CA ASP A 259 12.42 25.72 8.37
C ASP A 259 13.68 24.91 8.74
N ALA A 260 13.67 23.58 8.55
CA ALA A 260 14.85 22.74 8.72
C ALA A 260 15.99 23.15 7.77
N VAL A 261 15.69 23.45 6.50
CA VAL A 261 16.70 23.92 5.54
C VAL A 261 17.33 25.23 6.01
N ALA A 262 16.53 26.18 6.49
CA ALA A 262 17.04 27.44 7.04
C ALA A 262 17.91 27.20 8.29
N HIS A 263 17.40 26.40 9.24
CA HIS A 263 18.09 26.05 10.48
C HIS A 263 19.48 25.44 10.19
N PHE A 264 19.56 24.45 9.30
CA PHE A 264 20.84 23.80 9.00
C PHE A 264 21.79 24.67 8.16
N ARG A 265 21.27 25.61 7.36
CA ARG A 265 22.13 26.60 6.67
C ARG A 265 22.82 27.52 7.65
N ASP A 266 22.10 28.03 8.65
CA ASP A 266 22.70 28.89 9.68
C ASP A 266 23.78 28.15 10.48
N GLN A 267 23.62 26.83 10.68
CA GLN A 267 24.63 25.99 11.34
C GLN A 267 25.92 25.78 10.52
N LEU A 268 25.86 25.87 9.17
CA LEU A 268 27.07 25.79 8.33
C LEU A 268 28.06 26.92 8.63
N ASP A 269 27.54 28.10 8.98
CA ASP A 269 28.35 29.30 9.24
C ASP A 269 29.00 29.28 10.64
N LEU A 270 28.50 28.44 11.55
CA LEU A 270 28.98 28.34 12.94
C LEU A 270 30.16 27.37 13.13
N GLY A 271 30.42 26.50 12.14
CA GLY A 271 31.58 25.58 12.13
C GLY A 271 31.57 24.49 13.20
N ARG A 272 30.41 24.17 13.80
CA ARG A 272 30.27 23.24 14.93
C ARG A 272 29.93 21.81 14.53
N TYR A 273 29.41 21.62 13.32
CA TYR A 273 29.09 20.31 12.75
C TYR A 273 30.02 20.01 11.58
N GLU A 274 30.20 18.73 11.28
CA GLU A 274 30.88 18.32 10.05
C GLU A 274 30.10 18.85 8.85
N ARG A 275 30.77 19.70 8.08
CA ARG A 275 30.17 20.44 6.97
C ARG A 275 29.50 19.51 5.95
N GLY A 276 30.13 18.38 5.64
CA GLY A 276 29.55 17.37 4.76
C GLY A 276 28.23 16.79 5.26
N SER A 277 28.14 16.46 6.56
CA SER A 277 26.93 15.91 7.18
C SER A 277 25.77 16.90 7.19
N VAL A 278 26.04 18.19 7.39
CA VAL A 278 25.02 19.24 7.30
C VAL A 278 24.52 19.41 5.86
N HIS A 279 25.42 19.43 4.88
CA HIS A 279 25.04 19.46 3.46
C HIS A 279 24.19 18.24 3.07
N TYR A 280 24.51 17.05 3.58
CA TYR A 280 23.70 15.84 3.35
C TYR A 280 22.28 15.98 3.92
N THR A 281 22.13 16.47 5.16
CA THR A 281 20.81 16.73 5.76
C THR A 281 20.01 17.77 4.98
N ILE A 282 20.65 18.86 4.54
CA ILE A 282 20.02 19.86 3.67
C ILE A 282 19.56 19.23 2.35
N GLY A 283 20.38 18.36 1.75
CA GLY A 283 20.01 17.62 0.54
C GLY A 283 18.77 16.75 0.75
N ASN A 284 18.69 16.02 1.87
CA ASN A 284 17.52 15.22 2.23
C ASN A 284 16.28 16.09 2.38
N ALA A 285 16.39 17.23 3.06
CA ALA A 285 15.26 18.17 3.23
C ALA A 285 14.76 18.70 1.88
N LEU A 286 15.68 19.10 0.99
CA LEU A 286 15.35 19.62 -0.34
C LEU A 286 14.73 18.53 -1.24
N SER A 287 15.21 17.30 -1.17
CA SER A 287 14.65 16.17 -1.92
C SER A 287 13.27 15.77 -1.39
N ALA A 288 13.05 15.84 -0.07
CA ALA A 288 11.72 15.67 0.53
C ALA A 288 10.71 16.74 0.06
N LEU A 289 11.20 17.95 -0.24
CA LEU A 289 10.42 19.06 -0.82
C LEU A 289 10.29 18.97 -2.36
N GLY A 290 10.89 17.97 -3.01
CA GLY A 290 10.88 17.81 -4.46
C GLY A 290 11.78 18.80 -5.22
N ARG A 291 12.69 19.50 -4.54
CA ARG A 291 13.63 20.47 -5.11
C ARG A 291 14.94 19.81 -5.52
N GLU A 292 14.87 18.91 -6.49
CA GLU A 292 15.97 17.98 -6.80
C GLU A 292 17.24 18.66 -7.34
N GLU A 293 17.13 19.80 -8.04
CA GLU A 293 18.30 20.57 -8.47
C GLU A 293 19.11 21.09 -7.27
N ASP A 294 18.43 21.63 -6.26
CA ASP A 294 19.07 22.12 -5.04
C ASP A 294 19.57 20.95 -4.18
N ALA A 295 18.80 19.86 -4.10
CA ALA A 295 19.18 18.65 -3.36
C ALA A 295 20.46 18.02 -3.93
N LYS A 296 20.53 17.86 -5.26
CA LYS A 296 21.71 17.41 -5.98
C LYS A 296 22.94 18.25 -5.62
N ALA A 297 22.83 19.57 -5.69
CA ALA A 297 23.95 20.47 -5.35
C ALA A 297 24.40 20.31 -3.89
N ALA A 298 23.46 20.12 -2.96
CA ALA A 298 23.78 19.87 -1.56
C ALA A 298 24.46 18.50 -1.35
N TYR A 299 24.03 17.44 -2.02
CA TYR A 299 24.69 16.14 -1.95
C TYR A 299 26.09 16.15 -2.60
N GLU A 300 26.27 16.86 -3.71
CA GLU A 300 27.60 17.06 -4.32
C GLU A 300 28.52 17.82 -3.36
N ALA A 301 28.02 18.85 -2.67
CA ALA A 301 28.77 19.55 -1.62
C ALA A 301 29.11 18.64 -0.43
N ALA A 302 28.20 17.75 -0.03
CA ALA A 302 28.45 16.76 1.01
C ALA A 302 29.57 15.79 0.63
N LEU A 303 29.55 15.26 -0.61
CA LEU A 303 30.56 14.33 -1.12
C LEU A 303 31.89 15.00 -1.48
N ALA A 304 31.94 16.33 -1.57
CA ALA A 304 33.18 17.09 -1.72
C ALA A 304 33.92 17.28 -0.37
N ASP A 305 33.23 17.12 0.76
CA ASP A 305 33.83 17.16 2.09
C ASP A 305 34.61 15.86 2.38
N PRO A 306 35.92 15.91 2.66
CA PRO A 306 36.72 14.70 2.88
C PRO A 306 36.28 13.86 4.08
N ALA A 307 35.74 14.45 5.15
CA ALA A 307 35.30 13.69 6.32
C ALA A 307 34.09 12.82 5.96
N PHE A 308 33.14 13.39 5.21
CA PHE A 308 31.96 12.68 4.73
C PHE A 308 32.31 11.65 3.65
N ALA A 309 33.13 12.02 2.66
CA ALA A 309 33.48 11.17 1.53
C ALA A 309 34.31 9.93 1.92
N ASN A 310 35.11 10.04 3.00
CA ASN A 310 35.95 8.94 3.47
C ASN A 310 35.24 8.01 4.47
N ALA A 311 34.02 8.33 4.91
CA ALA A 311 33.18 7.47 5.74
C ALA A 311 32.30 6.59 4.83
N PRO A 312 32.59 5.29 4.63
CA PRO A 312 31.93 4.49 3.60
C PRO A 312 30.41 4.42 3.75
N ASP A 313 29.91 4.30 4.98
CA ASP A 313 28.47 4.23 5.25
C ASP A 313 27.76 5.53 4.87
N LEU A 314 28.30 6.69 5.29
CA LEU A 314 27.75 8.01 4.95
C LEU A 314 27.86 8.31 3.46
N ALA A 315 29.03 8.08 2.86
CA ALA A 315 29.27 8.29 1.45
C ALA A 315 28.36 7.40 0.58
N SER A 316 28.08 6.15 0.99
CA SER A 316 27.15 5.27 0.28
C SER A 316 25.72 5.82 0.29
N GLN A 317 25.24 6.34 1.43
CA GLN A 317 23.92 6.96 1.54
C GLN A 317 23.83 8.27 0.73
N GLY A 318 24.86 9.11 0.81
CA GLY A 318 24.97 10.34 0.02
C GLY A 318 24.96 10.07 -1.48
N ARG A 319 25.72 9.07 -1.95
CA ARG A 319 25.71 8.65 -3.36
C ARG A 319 24.36 8.08 -3.79
N LYS A 320 23.71 7.26 -2.95
CA LYS A 320 22.38 6.74 -3.24
C LYS A 320 21.35 7.86 -3.38
N ASN A 321 21.33 8.84 -2.47
CA ASN A 321 20.38 9.96 -2.55
C ASN A 321 20.68 10.91 -3.72
N LEU A 322 21.96 11.13 -4.02
CA LEU A 322 22.38 11.86 -5.21
C LEU A 322 21.92 11.15 -6.49
N GLY A 323 22.05 9.82 -6.55
CA GLY A 323 21.51 9.00 -7.64
C GLY A 323 20.01 9.18 -7.82
N THR A 324 19.25 9.18 -6.71
CA THR A 324 17.80 9.47 -6.74
C THR A 324 17.47 10.86 -7.26
N SER A 325 18.28 11.87 -6.91
CA SER A 325 18.10 13.23 -7.45
C SER A 325 18.32 13.25 -8.96
N PHE A 326 19.38 12.61 -9.47
CA PHE A 326 19.62 12.47 -10.92
C PHE A 326 18.49 11.73 -11.63
N GLU A 327 17.99 10.64 -11.06
CA GLU A 327 16.87 9.88 -11.62
C GLU A 327 15.61 10.74 -11.74
N ARG A 328 15.26 11.49 -10.69
CA ARG A 328 14.09 12.40 -10.70
C ARG A 328 14.26 13.57 -11.68
N LEU A 329 15.50 13.98 -11.96
CA LEU A 329 15.84 14.97 -12.99
C LEU A 329 15.91 14.37 -14.41
N GLY A 330 15.75 13.05 -14.56
CA GLY A 330 15.78 12.35 -15.84
C GLY A 330 17.17 11.97 -16.35
N ASP A 331 18.24 12.18 -15.58
CA ASP A 331 19.60 11.75 -15.92
C ASP A 331 19.88 10.35 -15.37
N GLU A 332 19.24 9.36 -16.01
CA GLU A 332 19.31 7.96 -15.58
C GLU A 332 20.74 7.40 -15.63
N LYS A 333 21.57 7.88 -16.57
CA LYS A 333 22.96 7.43 -16.70
C LYS A 333 23.78 7.79 -15.46
N ARG A 334 23.74 9.05 -15.03
CA ARG A 334 24.44 9.47 -13.82
C ARG A 334 23.83 8.83 -12.57
N ALA A 335 22.52 8.64 -12.54
CA ALA A 335 21.85 7.97 -11.43
C ALA A 335 22.45 6.56 -11.18
N VAL A 336 22.56 5.75 -12.23
CA VAL A 336 23.12 4.39 -12.16
C VAL A 336 24.60 4.40 -11.76
N GLU A 337 25.40 5.34 -12.25
CA GLU A 337 26.80 5.50 -11.81
C GLU A 337 26.89 5.74 -10.30
N HIS A 338 26.02 6.60 -9.76
CA HIS A 338 25.97 6.90 -8.33
C HIS A 338 25.43 5.72 -7.50
N TYR A 339 24.40 5.02 -7.97
CA TYR A 339 23.91 3.81 -7.30
C TYR A 339 24.96 2.68 -7.29
N GLY A 340 25.69 2.50 -8.40
CA GLY A 340 26.78 1.53 -8.50
C GLY A 340 27.91 1.84 -7.51
N GLU A 341 28.34 3.09 -7.43
CA GLU A 341 29.33 3.51 -6.43
C GLU A 341 28.81 3.36 -4.99
N ALA A 342 27.53 3.63 -4.74
CA ALA A 342 26.92 3.38 -3.43
C ALA A 342 26.98 1.89 -3.05
N SER A 343 26.62 0.98 -3.97
CA SER A 343 26.75 -0.47 -3.73
C SER A 343 28.20 -0.95 -3.60
N ARG A 344 29.16 -0.25 -4.23
CA ARG A 344 30.59 -0.58 -4.10
C ARG A 344 31.11 -0.22 -2.70
N LEU A 345 30.66 0.89 -2.14
CA LEU A 345 31.04 1.34 -0.80
C LEU A 345 30.33 0.53 0.29
N SER A 346 29.05 0.21 0.09
CA SER A 346 28.26 -0.63 0.99
C SER A 346 27.52 -1.72 0.19
N PRO A 347 28.11 -2.92 0.05
CA PRO A 347 27.54 -4.03 -0.74
C PRO A 347 26.21 -4.59 -0.22
N HIS A 348 25.78 -4.17 0.97
CA HIS A 348 24.54 -4.62 1.59
C HIS A 348 23.51 -3.48 1.72
N LEU A 349 23.69 -2.37 0.99
CA LEU A 349 22.74 -1.25 0.98
C LEU A 349 21.52 -1.57 0.09
N PRO A 350 20.36 -1.95 0.66
CA PRO A 350 19.26 -2.52 -0.11
C PRO A 350 18.63 -1.52 -1.08
N GLU A 351 18.59 -0.23 -0.73
CA GLU A 351 18.05 0.82 -1.59
C GLU A 351 18.83 0.99 -2.89
N ALA A 352 20.17 0.92 -2.83
CA ALA A 352 21.02 1.05 -4.01
C ALA A 352 20.80 -0.15 -4.95
N HIS A 353 20.76 -1.37 -4.40
CA HIS A 353 20.46 -2.56 -5.17
C HIS A 353 19.05 -2.53 -5.77
N ASN A 354 18.04 -2.11 -5.02
CA ASN A 354 16.67 -1.98 -5.55
C ASN A 354 16.58 -0.94 -6.68
N ALA A 355 17.30 0.18 -6.59
CA ALA A 355 17.33 1.19 -7.64
C ALA A 355 18.02 0.67 -8.92
N LEU A 356 19.16 -0.02 -8.77
CA LEU A 356 19.85 -0.68 -9.89
C LEU A 356 18.98 -1.77 -10.53
N ALA A 357 18.28 -2.57 -9.72
CA ALA A 357 17.35 -3.57 -10.23
C ALA A 357 16.23 -2.94 -11.08
N GLN A 358 15.65 -1.82 -10.64
CA GLN A 358 14.64 -1.10 -11.41
C GLN A 358 15.17 -0.56 -12.73
N PHE A 359 16.42 -0.08 -12.76
CA PHE A 359 17.07 0.30 -14.01
C PHE A 359 17.17 -0.88 -14.98
N TYR A 360 17.73 -2.01 -14.54
CA TYR A 360 17.88 -3.20 -15.39
C TYR A 360 16.54 -3.80 -15.83
N LEU A 361 15.51 -3.73 -14.99
CA LEU A 361 14.13 -4.08 -15.34
C LEU A 361 13.60 -3.27 -16.53
N ARG A 362 13.83 -1.95 -16.54
CA ARG A 362 13.39 -1.07 -17.64
C ARG A 362 14.12 -1.37 -18.96
N GLN A 363 15.37 -1.82 -18.89
CA GLN A 363 16.15 -2.22 -20.06
C GLN A 363 15.84 -3.65 -20.55
N GLY A 364 15.08 -4.43 -19.79
CA GLY A 364 14.84 -5.86 -20.06
C GLY A 364 16.06 -6.75 -19.77
N GLU A 365 17.02 -6.26 -18.99
CA GLU A 365 18.22 -7.00 -18.58
C GLU A 365 17.91 -7.84 -17.33
N TRP A 366 17.13 -8.91 -17.55
CA TRP A 366 16.52 -9.70 -16.46
C TRP A 366 17.53 -10.33 -15.49
N LYS A 367 18.68 -10.80 -15.99
CA LYS A 367 19.69 -11.46 -15.15
C LYS A 367 20.32 -10.48 -14.16
N ASP A 368 20.71 -9.30 -14.63
CA ASP A 368 21.31 -8.26 -13.80
C ASP A 368 20.27 -7.70 -12.81
N ALA A 369 19.02 -7.52 -13.27
CA ALA A 369 17.91 -7.17 -12.40
C ALA A 369 17.73 -8.18 -11.25
N LEU A 370 17.72 -9.49 -11.53
CA LEU A 370 17.58 -10.51 -10.50
C LEU A 370 18.74 -10.49 -9.51
N ALA A 371 19.97 -10.37 -10.00
CA ALA A 371 21.17 -10.32 -9.17
C ALA A 371 21.12 -9.15 -8.17
N HIS A 372 20.64 -7.99 -8.60
CA HIS A 372 20.44 -6.85 -7.70
C HIS A 372 19.25 -7.07 -6.75
N LEU A 373 18.13 -7.64 -7.20
CA LEU A 373 16.99 -7.96 -6.32
C LEU A 373 17.35 -9.02 -5.25
N ASP A 374 18.27 -9.95 -5.52
CA ASP A 374 18.80 -10.91 -4.54
C ASP A 374 19.56 -10.22 -3.39
N GLN A 375 20.23 -9.11 -3.69
CA GLN A 375 21.00 -8.32 -2.71
C GLN A 375 20.14 -7.27 -1.99
N ALA A 376 18.95 -6.94 -2.50
CA ALA A 376 18.04 -5.94 -1.93
C ALA A 376 17.26 -6.48 -0.71
N VAL A 377 17.98 -6.89 0.34
CA VAL A 377 17.40 -7.46 1.56
C VAL A 377 17.08 -6.37 2.58
N PHE A 378 15.80 -5.99 2.69
CA PHE A 378 15.32 -5.07 3.72
C PHE A 378 15.05 -5.84 5.02
N THR A 379 15.85 -5.57 6.06
CA THR A 379 15.76 -6.25 7.38
C THR A 379 14.75 -5.63 8.33
N ASP A 380 14.30 -4.40 8.06
CA ASP A 380 13.51 -3.60 8.99
C ASP A 380 12.01 -3.56 8.66
N THR A 381 11.22 -3.14 9.65
CA THR A 381 9.75 -3.02 9.78
C THR A 381 8.92 -2.52 8.57
N THR A 382 9.54 -2.10 7.47
CA THR A 382 8.89 -1.74 6.21
C THR A 382 8.53 -2.98 5.36
N ARG A 383 7.55 -3.77 5.83
CA ARG A 383 7.01 -4.95 5.10
C ARG A 383 6.72 -4.65 3.62
N ALA A 384 6.26 -3.44 3.30
CA ALA A 384 5.96 -2.98 1.95
C ALA A 384 7.17 -2.99 0.99
N LYS A 385 8.36 -2.56 1.42
CA LYS A 385 9.55 -2.52 0.54
C LYS A 385 10.03 -3.93 0.19
N ALA A 386 10.11 -4.81 1.19
CA ALA A 386 10.47 -6.21 0.99
C ALA A 386 9.45 -6.92 0.08
N ALA A 387 8.15 -6.68 0.30
CA ALA A 387 7.11 -7.21 -0.57
C ALA A 387 7.23 -6.71 -2.01
N GLY A 388 7.55 -5.43 -2.21
CA GLY A 388 7.81 -4.84 -3.52
C GLY A 388 8.98 -5.49 -4.25
N VAL A 389 10.11 -5.73 -3.58
CA VAL A 389 11.27 -6.46 -4.14
C VAL A 389 10.84 -7.86 -4.59
N ALA A 390 10.15 -8.62 -3.74
CA ALA A 390 9.65 -9.95 -4.09
C ALA A 390 8.64 -9.95 -5.25
N GLY A 391 7.80 -8.91 -5.35
CA GLY A 391 6.92 -8.70 -6.50
C GLY A 391 7.70 -8.55 -7.80
N TRP A 392 8.73 -7.71 -7.81
CA TRP A 392 9.59 -7.54 -8.98
C TRP A 392 10.40 -8.78 -9.31
N ARG A 393 10.87 -9.55 -8.32
CA ARG A 393 11.53 -10.85 -8.53
C ARG A 393 10.64 -11.81 -9.30
N ALA A 394 9.37 -11.94 -8.92
CA ALA A 394 8.42 -12.78 -9.64
C ALA A 394 8.27 -12.36 -11.11
N ASN A 395 8.20 -11.05 -11.39
CA ASN A 395 8.17 -10.54 -12.76
C ASN A 395 9.44 -10.93 -13.55
N VAL A 396 10.63 -10.75 -12.96
CA VAL A 396 11.90 -11.11 -13.59
C VAL A 396 11.96 -12.60 -13.91
N LEU A 397 11.59 -13.44 -12.95
CA LEU A 397 11.60 -14.90 -13.10
C LEU A 397 10.67 -15.37 -14.23
N PHE A 398 9.48 -14.76 -14.38
CA PHE A 398 8.62 -15.05 -15.53
C PHE A 398 9.28 -14.71 -16.86
N ASN A 399 9.90 -13.54 -16.98
CA ASN A 399 10.58 -13.10 -18.21
C ASN A 399 11.83 -13.95 -18.52
N MET A 400 12.41 -14.60 -17.52
CA MET A 400 13.50 -15.57 -17.70
C MET A 400 13.03 -16.99 -18.02
N GLY A 401 11.71 -17.24 -18.05
CA GLY A 401 11.13 -18.57 -18.25
C GLY A 401 11.12 -19.46 -17.00
N GLU A 402 11.46 -18.90 -15.83
CA GLU A 402 11.51 -19.59 -14.54
C GLU A 402 10.17 -19.52 -13.80
N GLY A 403 9.08 -19.92 -14.46
CA GLY A 403 7.72 -19.75 -13.96
C GLY A 403 7.47 -20.42 -12.60
N SER A 404 8.01 -21.62 -12.35
CA SER A 404 7.89 -22.28 -11.04
C SER A 404 8.55 -21.49 -9.91
N ALA A 405 9.64 -20.78 -10.18
CA ALA A 405 10.24 -19.89 -9.19
C ALA A 405 9.38 -18.64 -8.98
N ALA A 406 8.85 -18.05 -10.06
CA ALA A 406 7.95 -16.90 -9.99
C ALA A 406 6.69 -17.19 -9.15
N PHE A 407 6.05 -18.34 -9.35
CA PHE A 407 4.88 -18.74 -8.57
C PHE A 407 5.20 -19.05 -7.10
N ARG A 408 6.43 -19.47 -6.76
CA ARG A 408 6.86 -19.55 -5.35
C ARG A 408 6.89 -18.18 -4.69
N GLU A 409 7.44 -17.17 -5.37
CA GLU A 409 7.45 -15.78 -4.89
C GLU A 409 6.01 -15.25 -4.72
N ILE A 410 5.14 -15.46 -5.72
CA ILE A 410 3.72 -15.09 -5.66
C ILE A 410 3.06 -15.70 -4.43
N ASN A 411 3.19 -17.02 -4.25
CA ASN A 411 2.52 -17.72 -3.15
C ASN A 411 3.01 -17.25 -1.77
N GLY A 412 4.29 -16.91 -1.64
CA GLY A 412 4.85 -16.33 -0.40
C GLY A 412 4.27 -14.95 -0.10
N LEU A 413 4.00 -14.13 -1.12
CA LEU A 413 3.45 -12.78 -0.96
C LEU A 413 1.94 -12.74 -0.76
N LEU A 414 1.19 -13.72 -1.27
CA LEU A 414 -0.27 -13.74 -1.12
C LEU A 414 -0.74 -13.80 0.34
N VAL A 415 0.11 -14.20 1.29
CA VAL A 415 -0.19 -14.12 2.74
C VAL A 415 -0.30 -12.68 3.23
N GLN A 416 0.28 -11.72 2.51
CA GLN A 416 0.29 -10.29 2.83
C GLN A 416 -0.75 -9.49 2.01
N ALA A 417 -1.55 -10.16 1.18
CA ALA A 417 -2.45 -9.47 0.25
C ALA A 417 -3.52 -8.60 0.95
N ASP A 418 -3.92 -8.97 2.18
CA ASP A 418 -4.89 -8.20 2.98
C ASP A 418 -4.32 -6.86 3.49
N CYS A 419 -3.00 -6.77 3.67
CA CYS A 419 -2.34 -5.55 4.14
C CYS A 419 -1.68 -4.73 3.02
N GLU A 420 -1.48 -5.32 1.84
CA GLU A 420 -0.80 -4.73 0.68
C GLU A 420 -1.72 -4.79 -0.56
N PRO A 421 -2.58 -3.78 -0.78
CA PRO A 421 -3.64 -3.82 -1.81
C PRO A 421 -3.15 -3.96 -3.26
N TRP A 422 -1.87 -3.66 -3.52
CA TRP A 422 -1.27 -3.77 -4.85
C TRP A 422 -1.01 -5.22 -5.28
N ILE A 423 -0.89 -6.16 -4.33
CA ILE A 423 -0.47 -7.56 -4.57
C ILE A 423 -1.40 -8.27 -5.56
N TRP A 424 -2.70 -8.28 -5.29
CA TRP A 424 -3.68 -8.96 -6.13
C TRP A 424 -3.72 -8.42 -7.58
N PRO A 425 -3.92 -7.12 -7.83
CA PRO A 425 -3.98 -6.61 -9.20
C PRO A 425 -2.64 -6.72 -9.94
N PHE A 426 -1.51 -6.62 -9.23
CA PHE A 426 -0.19 -6.81 -9.84
C PHE A 426 0.01 -8.24 -10.33
N PHE A 427 -0.25 -9.23 -9.46
CA PHE A 427 -0.08 -10.63 -9.83
C PHE A 427 -1.13 -11.15 -10.79
N ALA A 428 -2.37 -10.64 -10.74
CA ALA A 428 -3.38 -11.00 -11.74
C ALA A 428 -2.90 -10.65 -13.16
N ARG A 429 -2.29 -9.47 -13.37
CA ARG A 429 -1.72 -9.10 -14.67
C ARG A 429 -0.56 -10.00 -15.08
N LEU A 430 0.36 -10.31 -14.16
CA LEU A 430 1.49 -11.18 -14.45
C LEU A 430 1.03 -12.61 -14.78
N VAL A 431 0.17 -13.19 -13.97
CA VAL A 431 -0.33 -14.55 -14.18
C VAL A 431 -1.21 -14.63 -15.43
N ALA A 432 -1.97 -13.60 -15.80
CA ALA A 432 -2.68 -13.57 -17.07
C ALA A 432 -1.72 -13.58 -18.28
N SER A 433 -0.58 -12.89 -18.15
CA SER A 433 0.42 -12.76 -19.22
C SER A 433 1.28 -14.02 -19.39
N PHE A 434 1.71 -14.63 -18.28
CA PHE A 434 2.68 -15.73 -18.27
C PHE A 434 2.09 -17.08 -17.89
N GLY A 435 0.88 -17.10 -17.33
CA GLY A 435 0.27 -18.30 -16.77
C GLY A 435 0.02 -19.39 -17.80
N ARG A 436 -0.18 -19.06 -19.08
CA ARG A 436 -0.41 -20.06 -20.15
C ARG A 436 0.76 -20.19 -21.13
N THR A 437 1.97 -19.75 -20.77
CA THR A 437 3.14 -19.89 -21.66
C THR A 437 3.69 -21.32 -21.67
N THR A 438 3.43 -22.10 -20.62
CA THR A 438 3.77 -23.52 -20.50
C THR A 438 2.66 -24.25 -19.75
N THR A 439 2.57 -25.57 -19.93
CA THR A 439 1.63 -26.40 -19.17
C THR A 439 1.91 -26.40 -17.66
N GLU A 440 3.18 -26.30 -17.27
CA GLU A 440 3.59 -26.17 -15.86
C GLU A 440 3.08 -24.85 -15.25
N ASN A 441 3.26 -23.74 -15.95
CA ASN A 441 2.77 -22.44 -15.53
C ASN A 441 1.24 -22.46 -15.41
N ALA A 442 0.54 -23.11 -16.36
CA ALA A 442 -0.91 -23.13 -16.36
C ALA A 442 -1.47 -23.91 -15.18
N ARG A 443 -0.79 -24.98 -14.76
CA ARG A 443 -1.14 -25.74 -13.55
C ARG A 443 -1.02 -24.88 -12.29
N GLN A 444 0.04 -24.09 -12.18
CA GLN A 444 0.24 -23.20 -11.03
C GLN A 444 -0.70 -21.98 -11.08
N ALA A 445 -0.97 -21.44 -12.27
CA ALA A 445 -1.93 -20.37 -12.49
C ALA A 445 -3.33 -20.77 -12.06
N LEU A 446 -3.74 -22.03 -12.24
CA LEU A 446 -5.05 -22.52 -11.80
C LEU A 446 -5.24 -22.33 -10.28
N GLY A 447 -4.22 -22.68 -9.49
CA GLY A 447 -4.24 -22.47 -8.04
C GLY A 447 -4.31 -20.98 -7.66
N PHE A 448 -3.58 -20.13 -8.39
CA PHE A 448 -3.66 -18.68 -8.21
C PHE A 448 -5.07 -18.14 -8.51
N TRP A 449 -5.65 -18.49 -9.66
CA TRP A 449 -6.95 -17.96 -10.09
C TRP A 449 -8.10 -18.41 -9.20
N HIS A 450 -8.07 -19.63 -8.67
CA HIS A 450 -9.04 -20.06 -7.66
C HIS A 450 -8.99 -19.18 -6.41
N ARG A 451 -7.80 -18.84 -5.91
CA ARG A 451 -7.65 -17.94 -4.75
C ARG A 451 -8.06 -16.51 -5.10
N TYR A 452 -7.70 -16.04 -6.29
CA TYR A 452 -8.04 -14.70 -6.77
C TYR A 452 -9.56 -14.52 -6.89
N VAL A 453 -10.28 -15.44 -7.55
CA VAL A 453 -11.75 -15.40 -7.66
C VAL A 453 -12.42 -15.55 -6.29
N GLY A 454 -11.82 -16.30 -5.36
CA GLY A 454 -12.30 -16.36 -3.98
C GLY A 454 -12.20 -15.02 -3.24
N ALA A 455 -11.14 -14.26 -3.48
CA ALA A 455 -10.93 -12.93 -2.88
C ALA A 455 -11.67 -11.80 -3.64
N HIS A 456 -11.85 -11.97 -4.95
CA HIS A 456 -12.44 -11.01 -5.89
C HIS A 456 -13.53 -11.67 -6.73
N PRO A 457 -14.64 -12.14 -6.12
CA PRO A 457 -15.71 -12.82 -6.84
C PRO A 457 -16.40 -11.91 -7.88
N GLU A 458 -16.28 -10.59 -7.77
CA GLU A 458 -16.77 -9.62 -8.74
C GLU A 458 -15.91 -9.53 -10.02
N SER A 459 -14.69 -10.08 -10.01
CA SER A 459 -13.76 -9.90 -11.13
C SER A 459 -14.08 -10.79 -12.32
N SER A 460 -14.73 -10.21 -13.34
CA SER A 460 -14.97 -10.82 -14.65
C SER A 460 -13.67 -11.39 -15.25
N GLY A 461 -12.59 -10.59 -15.26
CA GLY A 461 -11.29 -11.00 -15.79
C GLY A 461 -10.69 -12.20 -15.03
N GLY A 462 -10.80 -12.24 -13.70
CA GLY A 462 -10.30 -13.37 -12.91
C GLY A 462 -11.03 -14.68 -13.21
N ARG A 463 -12.35 -14.62 -13.39
CA ARG A 463 -13.18 -15.79 -13.73
C ARG A 463 -12.90 -16.30 -15.14
N ARG A 464 -12.76 -15.38 -16.10
CA ARG A 464 -12.30 -15.71 -17.45
C ARG A 464 -10.96 -16.44 -17.42
N GLU A 465 -9.97 -15.88 -16.73
CA GLU A 465 -8.63 -16.47 -16.66
C GLU A 465 -8.61 -17.84 -15.99
N LEU A 466 -9.47 -18.07 -14.99
CA LEU A 466 -9.68 -19.38 -14.36
C LEU A 466 -10.17 -20.43 -15.38
N LEU A 467 -11.18 -20.08 -16.17
CA LEU A 467 -11.72 -20.98 -17.20
C LEU A 467 -10.71 -21.22 -18.32
N LEU A 468 -10.03 -20.17 -18.80
CA LEU A 468 -8.99 -20.27 -19.82
C LEU A 468 -7.83 -21.16 -19.40
N ALA A 469 -7.36 -21.05 -18.15
CA ALA A 469 -6.27 -21.90 -17.65
C ALA A 469 -6.66 -23.39 -17.67
N THR A 470 -7.91 -23.71 -17.30
CA THR A 470 -8.42 -25.09 -17.31
C THR A 470 -8.55 -25.63 -18.73
N LEU A 471 -9.18 -24.86 -19.62
CA LEU A 471 -9.38 -25.24 -21.02
C LEU A 471 -8.05 -25.40 -21.76
N TYR A 472 -7.09 -24.51 -21.52
CA TYR A 472 -5.75 -24.59 -22.09
C TYR A 472 -5.03 -25.88 -21.69
N LEU A 473 -4.98 -26.22 -20.40
CA LEU A 473 -4.35 -27.45 -19.92
C LEU A 473 -4.94 -28.69 -20.61
N ARG A 474 -6.27 -28.73 -20.74
CA ARG A 474 -6.99 -29.80 -21.41
C ARG A 474 -6.63 -29.88 -22.90
N THR A 475 -6.58 -28.75 -23.61
CA THR A 475 -6.19 -28.71 -25.03
C THR A 475 -4.76 -29.19 -25.25
N GLU A 476 -3.85 -28.92 -24.30
CA GLU A 476 -2.47 -29.43 -24.30
C GLU A 476 -2.34 -30.91 -23.84
N GLY A 477 -3.46 -31.64 -23.77
CA GLY A 477 -3.49 -33.05 -23.39
C GLY A 477 -3.12 -33.33 -21.93
N GLN A 478 -3.14 -32.31 -21.06
CA GLN A 478 -2.88 -32.50 -19.64
C GLN A 478 -4.14 -32.99 -18.92
N ASP A 479 -3.95 -33.90 -17.97
CA ASP A 479 -5.04 -34.32 -17.08
C ASP A 479 -5.37 -33.18 -16.11
N VAL A 480 -6.56 -32.58 -16.30
CA VAL A 480 -7.11 -31.52 -15.43
C VAL A 480 -7.83 -32.08 -14.21
N GLY A 481 -7.85 -33.41 -14.02
CA GLY A 481 -8.45 -34.11 -12.89
C GLY A 481 -9.97 -34.02 -12.86
N ARG A 482 -10.61 -33.69 -13.99
CA ARG A 482 -12.06 -33.51 -14.12
C ARG A 482 -12.55 -34.05 -15.45
N THR A 483 -13.72 -34.70 -15.42
CA THR A 483 -14.48 -35.04 -16.64
C THR A 483 -15.13 -33.77 -17.20
N TYR A 484 -15.60 -33.82 -18.46
CA TYR A 484 -16.40 -32.74 -19.04
C TYR A 484 -17.56 -32.33 -18.12
N ALA A 485 -18.35 -33.30 -17.64
CA ALA A 485 -19.48 -33.03 -16.74
C ALA A 485 -19.04 -32.32 -15.45
N GLY A 486 -17.91 -32.73 -14.84
CA GLY A 486 -17.40 -32.11 -13.62
C GLY A 486 -16.84 -30.70 -13.85
N PHE A 487 -16.30 -30.41 -15.03
CA PHE A 487 -15.85 -29.06 -15.38
C PHE A 487 -17.01 -28.15 -15.77
N ARG A 488 -18.02 -28.68 -16.47
CA ARG A 488 -19.19 -27.92 -16.93
C ARG A 488 -19.90 -27.19 -15.79
N ASP A 489 -20.10 -27.85 -14.65
CA ASP A 489 -20.77 -27.21 -13.50
C ASP A 489 -19.99 -26.00 -12.96
N GLU A 490 -18.65 -26.03 -13.03
CA GLU A 490 -17.82 -24.87 -12.69
C GLU A 490 -17.88 -23.82 -13.80
N PHE A 491 -17.79 -24.25 -15.06
CA PHE A 491 -17.90 -23.36 -16.21
C PHE A 491 -19.18 -22.53 -16.15
N ASP A 492 -20.34 -23.18 -15.98
CA ASP A 492 -21.64 -22.51 -15.94
C ASP A 492 -21.72 -21.49 -14.79
N ARG A 493 -21.16 -21.81 -13.61
CA ARG A 493 -21.09 -20.85 -12.49
C ARG A 493 -20.19 -19.65 -12.75
N GLN A 494 -19.08 -19.85 -13.46
CA GLN A 494 -18.10 -18.78 -13.69
C GLN A 494 -18.49 -17.90 -14.88
N ILE A 495 -19.02 -18.49 -15.96
CA ILE A 495 -19.31 -17.80 -17.22
C ILE A 495 -20.43 -16.78 -17.09
N GLU A 496 -21.38 -16.96 -16.17
CA GLU A 496 -22.45 -15.99 -15.87
C GLU A 496 -21.93 -14.62 -15.40
N HIS A 497 -20.68 -14.57 -14.95
CA HIS A 497 -20.02 -13.37 -14.44
C HIS A 497 -18.89 -12.86 -15.35
N VAL A 498 -18.72 -13.44 -16.54
CA VAL A 498 -17.82 -12.91 -17.56
C VAL A 498 -18.60 -11.89 -18.39
N GLU A 499 -18.30 -10.62 -18.19
CA GLU A 499 -19.06 -9.49 -18.74
C GLU A 499 -18.74 -9.21 -20.22
N ASP A 500 -17.52 -9.49 -20.66
CA ASP A 500 -17.12 -9.26 -22.04
C ASP A 500 -17.70 -10.35 -22.96
N ILE A 501 -18.51 -9.92 -23.93
CA ILE A 501 -19.29 -10.80 -24.81
C ILE A 501 -18.36 -11.63 -25.70
N ASP A 502 -17.29 -11.04 -26.23
CA ASP A 502 -16.36 -11.74 -27.13
C ASP A 502 -15.54 -12.76 -26.35
N GLU A 503 -15.12 -12.43 -25.13
CA GLU A 503 -14.41 -13.35 -24.25
C GLU A 503 -15.31 -14.52 -23.79
N ALA A 504 -16.57 -14.22 -23.46
CA ALA A 504 -17.55 -15.24 -23.11
C ALA A 504 -17.86 -16.17 -24.30
N ALA A 505 -18.04 -15.63 -25.50
CA ALA A 505 -18.25 -16.40 -26.72
C ALA A 505 -17.06 -17.33 -27.01
N PHE A 506 -15.83 -16.83 -26.87
CA PHE A 506 -14.62 -17.63 -27.00
C PHE A 506 -14.58 -18.79 -26.01
N LEU A 507 -14.92 -18.55 -24.74
CA LEU A 507 -14.96 -19.60 -23.72
C LEU A 507 -16.01 -20.68 -24.03
N TRP A 508 -17.20 -20.29 -24.50
CA TRP A 508 -18.24 -21.23 -24.94
C TRP A 508 -17.77 -22.09 -26.12
N ASP A 509 -17.11 -21.48 -27.09
CA ASP A 509 -16.53 -22.20 -28.24
C ASP A 509 -15.49 -23.24 -27.79
N ARG A 510 -14.60 -22.86 -26.87
CA ARG A 510 -13.60 -23.80 -26.30
C ARG A 510 -14.23 -24.95 -25.53
N LEU A 511 -15.31 -24.70 -24.78
CA LEU A 511 -16.06 -25.78 -24.13
C LEU A 511 -16.74 -26.69 -25.16
N GLY A 512 -17.27 -26.12 -26.25
CA GLY A 512 -17.86 -26.87 -27.36
C GLY A 512 -16.87 -27.82 -28.04
N HIS A 513 -15.64 -27.37 -28.26
CA HIS A 513 -14.57 -28.24 -28.76
C HIS A 513 -14.22 -29.39 -27.80
N TRP A 514 -14.30 -29.18 -26.49
CA TRP A 514 -14.15 -30.29 -25.54
C TRP A 514 -15.27 -31.32 -25.75
N ALA A 515 -16.54 -30.88 -25.76
CA ALA A 515 -17.67 -31.78 -25.99
C ALA A 515 -17.57 -32.54 -27.33
N GLN A 516 -17.12 -31.86 -28.40
CA GLN A 516 -16.86 -32.45 -29.71
C GLN A 516 -15.84 -33.59 -29.65
N ASP A 517 -14.73 -33.40 -28.93
CA ASP A 517 -13.70 -34.45 -28.79
C ASP A 517 -14.19 -35.66 -27.99
N GLU A 518 -15.19 -35.48 -27.12
CA GLU A 518 -15.92 -36.58 -26.45
C GLU A 518 -17.04 -37.17 -27.31
N ALA A 519 -17.17 -36.70 -28.57
CA ALA A 519 -18.23 -37.05 -29.52
C ALA A 519 -19.67 -36.76 -29.03
N ASP A 520 -19.81 -35.90 -28.01
CA ASP A 520 -21.11 -35.40 -27.55
C ASP A 520 -21.53 -34.19 -28.39
N TRP A 521 -22.00 -34.47 -29.61
CA TRP A 521 -22.41 -33.45 -30.56
C TRP A 521 -23.62 -32.63 -30.11
N ALA A 522 -24.48 -33.17 -29.23
CA ALA A 522 -25.62 -32.44 -28.70
C ALA A 522 -25.14 -31.33 -27.75
N GLU A 523 -24.18 -31.65 -26.90
CA GLU A 523 -23.58 -30.68 -26.00
C GLU A 523 -22.65 -29.70 -26.73
N ALA A 524 -21.87 -30.18 -27.70
CA ALA A 524 -21.04 -29.31 -28.55
C ALA A 524 -21.90 -28.26 -29.26
N GLU A 525 -23.04 -28.68 -29.83
CA GLU A 525 -23.99 -27.78 -30.47
C GLU A 525 -24.55 -26.72 -29.50
N ARG A 526 -24.88 -27.11 -28.26
CA ARG A 526 -25.34 -26.17 -27.23
C ARG A 526 -24.30 -25.08 -26.97
N CYS A 527 -23.04 -25.48 -26.81
CA CYS A 527 -21.93 -24.58 -26.53
C CYS A 527 -21.63 -23.66 -27.73
N PHE A 528 -21.53 -24.20 -28.95
CA PHE A 528 -21.31 -23.40 -30.15
C PHE A 528 -22.47 -22.45 -30.44
N ARG A 529 -23.71 -22.85 -30.15
CA ARG A 529 -24.87 -21.96 -30.27
C ARG A 529 -24.80 -20.81 -29.29
N LYS A 530 -24.41 -21.05 -28.04
CA LYS A 530 -24.15 -19.96 -27.08
C LYS A 530 -23.07 -19.01 -27.57
N ALA A 531 -21.97 -19.52 -28.13
CA ALA A 531 -20.92 -18.68 -28.70
C ALA A 531 -21.43 -17.82 -29.88
N TYR A 532 -22.18 -18.42 -30.82
CA TYR A 532 -22.75 -17.71 -31.96
C TYR A 532 -23.83 -16.70 -31.55
N ASP A 533 -24.71 -17.03 -30.60
CA ASP A 533 -25.74 -16.11 -30.11
C ASP A 533 -25.15 -14.86 -29.45
N LEU A 534 -23.94 -14.99 -28.87
CA LEU A 534 -23.22 -13.88 -28.23
C LEU A 534 -22.50 -12.98 -29.24
N ALA A 535 -21.70 -13.55 -30.14
CA ALA A 535 -20.77 -12.78 -30.98
C ALA A 535 -20.96 -13.00 -32.50
N GLY A 536 -21.79 -13.96 -32.89
CA GLY A 536 -22.10 -14.26 -34.29
C GLY A 536 -20.86 -14.61 -35.13
N GLY A 537 -20.93 -14.29 -36.42
CA GLY A 537 -19.77 -14.36 -37.32
C GLY A 537 -19.11 -15.74 -37.35
N HIS A 538 -17.80 -15.76 -37.11
CA HIS A 538 -16.95 -16.94 -37.29
C HIS A 538 -17.36 -18.17 -36.45
N TYR A 539 -18.09 -17.98 -35.34
CA TYR A 539 -18.63 -19.08 -34.54
C TYR A 539 -19.69 -19.91 -35.28
N GLY A 540 -20.22 -19.41 -36.42
CA GLY A 540 -21.21 -20.09 -37.23
C GLY A 540 -20.71 -21.38 -37.87
N TYR A 541 -19.41 -21.48 -38.15
CA TYR A 541 -18.80 -22.70 -38.69
C TYR A 541 -18.95 -23.89 -37.73
N CYS A 542 -18.56 -23.73 -36.47
CA CYS A 542 -18.61 -24.79 -35.47
C CYS A 542 -20.06 -25.21 -35.17
N LEU A 543 -20.97 -24.23 -35.05
CA LEU A 543 -22.40 -24.49 -34.86
C LEU A 543 -22.99 -25.26 -36.05
N GLY A 544 -22.75 -24.79 -37.28
CA GLY A 544 -23.24 -25.44 -38.49
C GLY A 544 -22.71 -26.87 -38.65
N THR A 545 -21.43 -27.08 -38.30
CA THR A 545 -20.80 -28.41 -38.32
C THR A 545 -21.46 -29.34 -37.30
N ALA A 546 -21.66 -28.88 -36.05
CA ALA A 546 -22.33 -29.68 -35.03
C ALA A 546 -23.77 -30.03 -35.41
N LEU A 547 -24.50 -29.10 -36.03
CA LEU A 547 -25.85 -29.34 -36.57
C LEU A 547 -25.86 -30.41 -37.67
N ASN A 548 -24.87 -30.41 -38.57
CA ASN A 548 -24.72 -31.48 -39.58
C ASN A 548 -24.51 -32.84 -38.92
N PHE A 549 -23.64 -32.95 -37.92
CA PHE A 549 -23.42 -34.21 -37.19
C PHE A 549 -24.66 -34.72 -36.44
N LEU A 550 -25.54 -33.80 -36.04
CA LEU A 550 -26.85 -34.11 -35.44
C LEU A 550 -27.95 -34.41 -36.48
N GLY A 551 -27.65 -34.34 -37.78
CA GLY A 551 -28.63 -34.53 -38.86
C GLY A 551 -29.61 -33.36 -39.03
N ARG A 552 -29.37 -32.22 -38.39
CA ARG A 552 -30.19 -31.00 -38.45
C ARG A 552 -29.74 -30.10 -39.61
N PHE A 553 -29.67 -30.66 -40.81
CA PHE A 553 -29.08 -30.00 -41.98
C PHE A 553 -29.81 -28.73 -42.42
N GLU A 554 -31.15 -28.68 -42.34
CA GLU A 554 -31.90 -27.46 -42.70
C GLU A 554 -31.51 -26.26 -41.83
N GLU A 555 -31.23 -26.51 -40.56
CA GLU A 555 -30.86 -25.49 -39.57
C GLU A 555 -29.39 -25.07 -39.71
N SER A 556 -28.50 -25.94 -40.21
CA SER A 556 -27.09 -25.61 -40.43
C SER A 556 -26.85 -24.69 -41.63
N LEU A 557 -27.69 -24.80 -42.67
CA LEU A 557 -27.56 -24.07 -43.94
C LEU A 557 -27.35 -22.55 -43.80
N PRO A 558 -28.13 -21.77 -43.03
CA PRO A 558 -27.91 -20.33 -42.93
C PRO A 558 -26.51 -20.00 -42.40
N PHE A 559 -26.05 -20.70 -41.36
CA PHE A 559 -24.75 -20.47 -40.75
C PHE A 559 -23.60 -20.89 -41.67
N LEU A 560 -23.69 -22.09 -42.27
CA LEU A 560 -22.65 -22.61 -43.17
C LEU A 560 -22.56 -21.82 -44.48
N ARG A 561 -23.69 -21.31 -44.99
CA ARG A 561 -23.71 -20.47 -46.19
C ARG A 561 -23.06 -19.13 -45.91
N GLU A 562 -23.44 -18.45 -44.83
CA GLU A 562 -22.82 -17.19 -44.42
C GLU A 562 -21.30 -17.36 -44.24
N GLN A 563 -20.89 -18.46 -43.60
CA GLN A 563 -19.48 -18.79 -43.42
C GLN A 563 -18.75 -18.95 -44.75
N ALA A 564 -19.24 -19.83 -45.63
CA ALA A 564 -18.57 -20.19 -46.88
C ALA A 564 -18.60 -19.07 -47.93
N GLU A 565 -19.60 -18.18 -47.89
CA GLU A 565 -19.75 -17.10 -48.88
C GLU A 565 -19.08 -15.80 -48.45
N SER A 566 -19.06 -15.48 -47.15
CA SER A 566 -18.73 -14.14 -46.68
C SER A 566 -17.62 -14.11 -45.62
N ILE A 567 -17.69 -14.95 -44.60
CA ILE A 567 -16.80 -14.84 -43.43
C ILE A 567 -15.44 -15.50 -43.70
N GLN A 568 -15.47 -16.76 -44.14
CA GLN A 568 -14.28 -17.55 -44.41
C GLN A 568 -14.53 -18.48 -45.60
N PRO A 569 -14.35 -17.98 -46.84
CA PRO A 569 -14.59 -18.75 -48.06
C PRO A 569 -13.46 -19.75 -48.34
N ASP A 570 -13.35 -20.77 -47.49
CA ASP A 570 -12.36 -21.85 -47.58
C ASP A 570 -12.99 -23.19 -47.98
N ALA A 571 -12.14 -24.17 -48.34
CA ALA A 571 -12.59 -25.47 -48.80
C ALA A 571 -13.43 -26.22 -47.75
N MET A 572 -13.06 -26.11 -46.47
CA MET A 572 -13.77 -26.76 -45.36
C MET A 572 -15.20 -26.23 -45.19
N SER A 573 -15.39 -24.91 -45.26
CA SER A 573 -16.70 -24.29 -45.14
C SER A 573 -17.61 -24.66 -46.32
N TRP A 574 -17.07 -24.63 -47.54
CA TRP A 574 -17.80 -25.08 -48.74
C TRP A 574 -18.13 -26.57 -48.70
N PHE A 575 -17.25 -27.40 -48.15
CA PHE A 575 -17.50 -28.83 -47.94
C PHE A 575 -18.64 -29.08 -46.94
N GLN A 576 -18.64 -28.42 -45.78
CA GLN A 576 -19.69 -28.59 -44.79
C GLN A 576 -21.06 -28.16 -45.34
N LEU A 577 -21.09 -27.08 -46.13
CA LEU A 577 -22.29 -26.65 -46.84
C LEU A 577 -22.73 -27.67 -47.90
N GLY A 578 -21.78 -28.25 -48.65
CA GLY A 578 -22.05 -29.31 -49.62
C GLY A 578 -22.61 -30.58 -48.98
N ALA A 579 -22.10 -30.97 -47.81
CA ALA A 579 -22.60 -32.10 -47.03
C ALA A 579 -24.06 -31.89 -46.62
N ALA A 580 -24.38 -30.72 -46.07
CA ALA A 580 -25.75 -30.36 -45.70
C ALA A 580 -26.71 -30.42 -46.89
N TYR A 581 -26.33 -29.87 -48.06
CA TYR A 581 -27.15 -29.97 -49.27
C TYR A 581 -27.31 -31.40 -49.77
N GLY A 582 -26.26 -32.22 -49.67
CA GLY A 582 -26.28 -33.61 -50.11
C GLY A 582 -27.28 -34.45 -49.33
N ASP A 583 -27.26 -34.33 -48.00
CA ASP A 583 -28.17 -35.06 -47.11
C ASP A 583 -29.62 -34.58 -47.21
N LEU A 584 -29.86 -33.32 -47.60
CA LEU A 584 -31.19 -32.80 -47.94
C LEU A 584 -31.68 -33.19 -49.33
N GLY A 585 -30.88 -33.94 -50.10
CA GLY A 585 -31.21 -34.33 -51.47
C GLY A 585 -31.16 -33.18 -52.48
N GLN A 586 -30.56 -32.04 -52.11
CA GLN A 586 -30.39 -30.88 -52.98
C GLN A 586 -29.12 -31.03 -53.84
N SER A 587 -29.07 -32.11 -54.64
CA SER A 587 -27.85 -32.56 -55.34
C SER A 587 -27.17 -31.46 -56.17
N ALA A 588 -27.93 -30.63 -56.88
CA ALA A 588 -27.38 -29.56 -57.70
C ALA A 588 -26.65 -28.47 -56.89
N LEU A 589 -27.09 -28.19 -55.66
CA LEU A 589 -26.43 -27.24 -54.76
C LEU A 589 -25.23 -27.88 -54.07
N ALA A 590 -25.35 -29.15 -53.69
CA ALA A 590 -24.25 -29.93 -53.11
C ALA A 590 -23.08 -30.06 -54.09
N ILE A 591 -23.34 -30.38 -55.35
CA ILE A 591 -22.32 -30.44 -56.42
C ILE A 591 -21.58 -29.10 -56.53
N LYS A 592 -22.31 -27.99 -56.65
CA LYS A 592 -21.70 -26.65 -56.74
C LYS A 592 -20.84 -26.31 -55.52
N ALA A 593 -21.28 -26.69 -54.32
CA ALA A 593 -20.54 -26.44 -53.10
C ALA A 593 -19.24 -27.28 -53.05
N TYR A 594 -19.30 -28.57 -53.38
CA TYR A 594 -18.11 -29.41 -53.45
C TYR A 594 -17.15 -29.02 -54.58
N GLU A 595 -17.66 -28.60 -55.74
CA GLU A 595 -16.82 -28.06 -56.82
C GLU A 595 -16.10 -26.79 -56.37
N LYS A 596 -16.76 -25.91 -55.62
CA LYS A 596 -16.10 -24.75 -55.00
C LYS A 596 -15.05 -25.17 -53.98
N ALA A 597 -15.34 -26.16 -53.13
CA ALA A 597 -14.35 -26.69 -52.19
C ALA A 597 -13.11 -27.22 -52.91
N LEU A 598 -13.28 -28.01 -53.97
CA LEU A 598 -12.19 -28.57 -54.77
C LEU A 598 -11.48 -27.53 -55.65
N ALA A 599 -12.14 -26.42 -55.99
CA ALA A 599 -11.48 -25.30 -56.67
C ALA A 599 -10.54 -24.53 -55.73
N LEU A 600 -10.87 -24.48 -54.44
CA LEU A 600 -10.05 -23.85 -53.39
C LEU A 600 -8.93 -24.78 -52.91
N ASP A 601 -9.26 -26.05 -52.71
CA ASP A 601 -8.31 -27.11 -52.37
C ASP A 601 -8.56 -28.36 -53.24
N PRO A 602 -7.82 -28.49 -54.35
CA PRO A 602 -7.92 -29.66 -55.23
C PRO A 602 -7.54 -30.99 -54.56
N ASP A 603 -6.86 -30.94 -53.42
CA ASP A 603 -6.43 -32.11 -52.66
C ASP A 603 -7.37 -32.44 -51.47
N TYR A 604 -8.54 -31.79 -51.40
CA TYR A 604 -9.54 -32.05 -50.38
C TYR A 604 -10.31 -33.35 -50.65
N ASP A 605 -9.69 -34.47 -50.25
CA ASP A 605 -10.13 -35.85 -50.45
C ASP A 605 -11.61 -36.11 -50.12
N LEU A 606 -12.07 -35.68 -48.94
CA LEU A 606 -13.45 -35.86 -48.49
C LEU A 606 -14.46 -35.20 -49.44
N ALA A 607 -14.18 -34.00 -49.96
CA ALA A 607 -15.07 -33.37 -50.94
C ALA A 607 -15.10 -34.16 -52.25
N MET A 608 -13.98 -34.73 -52.69
CA MET A 608 -13.93 -35.47 -53.94
C MET A 608 -14.70 -36.80 -53.86
N PHE A 609 -14.57 -37.53 -52.75
CA PHE A 609 -15.36 -38.74 -52.52
C PHE A 609 -16.86 -38.43 -52.32
N ASN A 610 -17.20 -37.39 -51.57
CA ASN A 610 -18.59 -37.03 -51.33
C ASN A 610 -19.27 -36.47 -52.58
N LEU A 611 -18.55 -35.74 -53.44
CA LEU A 611 -19.05 -35.30 -54.73
C LEU A 611 -19.48 -36.49 -55.61
N GLY A 612 -18.64 -37.52 -55.71
CA GLY A 612 -19.01 -38.75 -56.43
C GLY A 612 -20.24 -39.43 -55.82
N GLY A 613 -20.39 -39.41 -54.49
CA GLY A 613 -21.58 -39.90 -53.80
C GLY A 613 -22.85 -39.11 -54.12
N VAL A 614 -22.76 -37.79 -54.24
CA VAL A 614 -23.90 -36.95 -54.62
C VAL A 614 -24.33 -37.21 -56.06
N TYR A 615 -23.39 -37.31 -57.02
CA TYR A 615 -23.69 -37.68 -58.41
C TYR A 615 -24.31 -39.08 -58.50
N TRP A 616 -23.85 -40.03 -57.67
CA TRP A 616 -24.43 -41.37 -57.62
C TRP A 616 -25.89 -41.31 -57.17
N ASN A 617 -26.16 -40.55 -56.10
CA ASN A 617 -27.50 -40.40 -55.53
C ASN A 617 -28.45 -39.60 -56.44
N SER A 618 -27.94 -38.69 -57.29
CA SER A 618 -28.74 -37.97 -58.31
C SER A 618 -29.05 -38.82 -59.55
N GLY A 619 -28.46 -40.02 -59.67
CA GLY A 619 -28.65 -40.92 -60.81
C GLY A 619 -27.64 -40.74 -61.95
N GLU A 620 -26.73 -39.77 -61.83
CA GLU A 620 -25.65 -39.45 -62.76
C GLU A 620 -24.45 -40.39 -62.54
N LYS A 621 -24.68 -41.67 -62.81
CA LYS A 621 -23.72 -42.73 -62.46
C LYS A 621 -22.41 -42.63 -63.22
N ILE A 622 -22.41 -42.13 -64.46
CA ILE A 622 -21.19 -42.03 -65.29
C ILE A 622 -20.24 -41.01 -64.68
N GLU A 623 -20.77 -39.85 -64.30
CA GLU A 623 -20.09 -38.75 -63.65
C GLU A 623 -19.55 -39.21 -62.29
N ALA A 624 -20.39 -39.87 -61.48
CA ALA A 624 -20.00 -40.45 -60.19
C ALA A 624 -18.78 -41.38 -60.32
N PHE A 625 -18.80 -42.30 -61.29
CA PHE A 625 -17.68 -43.21 -61.53
C PHE A 625 -16.42 -42.48 -61.99
N GLY A 626 -16.55 -41.47 -62.86
CA GLY A 626 -15.43 -40.64 -63.28
C GLY A 626 -14.72 -39.97 -62.09
N ILE A 627 -15.51 -39.38 -61.20
CA ILE A 627 -15.02 -38.66 -60.02
C ILE A 627 -14.41 -39.62 -59.01
N TRP A 628 -15.08 -40.74 -58.68
CA TRP A 628 -14.51 -41.73 -57.77
C TRP A 628 -13.26 -42.41 -58.32
N LYS A 629 -13.17 -42.64 -59.63
CA LYS A 629 -11.95 -43.15 -60.26
C LYS A 629 -10.80 -42.15 -60.12
N ALA A 630 -11.06 -40.86 -60.31
CA ALA A 630 -10.08 -39.81 -60.06
C ALA A 630 -9.68 -39.76 -58.58
N ALA A 631 -10.63 -39.91 -57.65
CA ALA A 631 -10.39 -39.90 -56.21
C ALA A 631 -9.54 -41.08 -55.73
N ILE A 632 -9.85 -42.29 -56.18
CA ILE A 632 -9.04 -43.48 -55.91
C ILE A 632 -7.63 -43.33 -56.49
N GLY A 633 -7.50 -42.74 -57.69
CA GLY A 633 -6.20 -42.51 -58.31
C GLY A 633 -5.36 -41.47 -57.56
N ARG A 634 -5.99 -40.43 -57.01
CA ARG A 634 -5.32 -39.35 -56.28
C ARG A 634 -5.01 -39.74 -54.82
N PHE A 635 -5.91 -40.48 -54.18
CA PHE A 635 -5.85 -40.89 -52.77
C PHE A 635 -6.03 -42.41 -52.63
N PRO A 636 -5.06 -43.22 -53.10
CA PRO A 636 -5.18 -44.67 -53.13
C PRO A 636 -5.29 -45.31 -51.73
N ASP A 637 -4.72 -44.66 -50.71
CA ASP A 637 -4.69 -45.16 -49.33
C ASP A 637 -5.85 -44.64 -48.46
N HIS A 638 -6.78 -43.86 -49.02
CA HIS A 638 -7.92 -43.31 -48.28
C HIS A 638 -8.97 -44.39 -47.97
N GLU A 639 -9.61 -44.34 -46.80
CA GLU A 639 -10.57 -45.37 -46.36
C GLU A 639 -11.74 -45.54 -47.35
N LEU A 640 -12.26 -44.43 -47.87
CA LEU A 640 -13.35 -44.45 -48.86
C LEU A 640 -12.91 -45.08 -50.20
N ALA A 641 -11.63 -45.02 -50.56
CA ALA A 641 -11.11 -45.70 -51.75
C ALA A 641 -11.21 -47.22 -51.58
N ALA A 642 -10.73 -47.73 -50.43
CA ALA A 642 -10.82 -49.15 -50.09
C ALA A 642 -12.28 -49.62 -50.01
N LYS A 643 -13.16 -48.79 -49.42
CA LYS A 643 -14.61 -49.06 -49.37
C LYS A 643 -15.23 -49.17 -50.76
N LEU A 644 -14.98 -48.22 -51.65
CA LEU A 644 -15.52 -48.23 -53.02
C LEU A 644 -15.00 -49.43 -53.83
N GLN A 645 -13.73 -49.78 -53.71
CA GLN A 645 -13.17 -50.95 -54.39
C GLN A 645 -13.77 -52.26 -53.88
N ARG A 646 -14.02 -52.36 -52.57
CA ARG A 646 -14.65 -53.54 -51.96
C ARG A 646 -16.14 -53.66 -52.32
N ASP A 647 -16.88 -52.56 -52.26
CA ASP A 647 -18.33 -52.55 -52.41
C ASP A 647 -18.75 -52.52 -53.90
N MET A 648 -17.88 -52.02 -54.79
CA MET A 648 -18.10 -51.94 -56.25
C MET A 648 -16.94 -52.53 -57.08
N PRO A 649 -16.56 -53.81 -56.86
CA PRO A 649 -15.32 -54.37 -57.42
C PRO A 649 -15.31 -54.44 -58.95
N VAL A 650 -16.48 -54.59 -59.58
CA VAL A 650 -16.61 -54.68 -61.05
C VAL A 650 -16.19 -53.38 -61.74
N PHE A 651 -16.33 -52.24 -61.07
CA PHE A 651 -16.04 -50.93 -61.66
C PHE A 651 -14.59 -50.47 -61.40
N PHE A 652 -13.96 -50.95 -60.34
CA PHE A 652 -12.66 -50.43 -59.88
C PHE A 652 -11.52 -51.47 -59.80
N SER A 653 -11.71 -52.70 -60.32
CA SER A 653 -10.64 -53.72 -60.40
C SER A 653 -9.56 -53.39 -61.43
N PRO A 654 -8.29 -53.82 -61.23
CA PRO A 654 -7.24 -53.69 -62.25
C PRO A 654 -7.59 -54.55 -63.48
N GLY A 655 -8.16 -53.95 -64.52
CA GLY A 655 -8.53 -54.61 -65.78
C GLY A 655 -9.93 -54.31 -66.31
N SER A 656 -10.76 -53.54 -65.61
CA SER A 656 -12.07 -53.08 -66.11
C SER A 656 -11.94 -51.93 -67.13
N ILE A 657 -11.33 -52.22 -68.27
CA ILE A 657 -11.49 -51.42 -69.50
C ILE A 657 -11.96 -52.36 -70.60
N ARG A 658 -13.27 -52.39 -70.81
CA ARG A 658 -13.89 -52.48 -72.14
C ARG A 658 -15.17 -51.67 -72.15
#